data_AF-A0A1I2EKY6-F1
#
_entry.id   AF-A0A1I2EKY6-F1
#
_cell.length_a   1.000
_cell.length_b   1.000
_cell.length_c   1.000
_cell.angle_alpha   90.00
_cell.angle_beta   90.00
_cell.angle_gamma   90.00
#
_symmetry.space_group_name_H-M   'P 1'
#
loop_
_entity.id
_entity.type
_entity.pdbx_description
1 polymer ?
#
loop_
_entity_poly.entity_id
_entity_poly.type
_entity_poly.pdbx_seq_one_letter_code
_entity_poly.pdbx_strand_id
1 'polypeptide(L)'
;MIGLLRALATLLFLGLAAASLAQWRQRRDAPAKWAAVSFALLALVTTSGLLLPDTGGAAVAWAHKVRIAALICFPYCLHRFAAAFTGMPRLIDAPATGATLLLAVVTLALPPLGQAGEPAPGWSIWYIAAALLLWTALSALVAARLWVAGRGQANLVRRRMRLLAYASLGLSIAILTAGTTRAGSGDWPALVVQSLAVLSTVLFWAGLTPPRFLLASWRHSDEADLDQAVQSLVAAASRAEITDVLLPHLVRVVGGRGAAVTDAEHGVVAAYGDVTDARTHGRAATHPDGAAGSPRRVDFELQSGRLSVWVSPYTPFFGETELFRVRSLATLLDIALERIRLAETERETQDALDREREFSQRLVRSASDCIFAFDTDFRYTLWNPAMEALTGVPAAAVLGQVAFERFPSIVESGDDRIFRTTLGGDHVGTGERYFDVPETGVQGWFTAAYSPLRNETGQVVGGLAVVHDVTAAREADRLRREALHDPLTGLANRTLFFERLRHALARLERHPGPVAAMFLDVDRFKQINDRYGHDAGDQVLCAIGERVTHALRPEDTVARLGGDEIAVLCEHVVDADHASAIAERIIDAFRTPITVNHLDLAITVSVGIALAQHAGDDPERLLAQADAAMYRAKNNGRGRAQLFAEPVTQRG
;
A
#
# COMPACT_ATOMS: atom_id res chain seq x y z
N MET A 1 -8.02 70.01 38.54
CA MET A 1 -7.34 69.10 37.59
C MET A 1 -6.81 67.83 38.27
N ILE A 2 -5.91 67.91 39.27
CA ILE A 2 -5.33 66.75 39.97
C ILE A 2 -6.40 65.78 40.52
N GLY A 3 -7.43 66.31 41.19
CA GLY A 3 -8.52 65.48 41.72
C GLY A 3 -9.28 64.68 40.64
N LEU A 4 -9.47 65.25 39.45
CA LEU A 4 -10.13 64.58 38.32
C LEU A 4 -9.26 63.46 37.75
N LEU A 5 -7.95 63.68 37.60
CA LEU A 5 -7.00 62.64 37.18
C LEU A 5 -6.93 61.50 38.21
N ARG A 6 -6.97 61.81 39.50
CA ARG A 6 -6.98 60.82 40.58
C ARG A 6 -8.25 59.96 40.57
N ALA A 7 -9.42 60.59 40.38
CA ALA A 7 -10.69 59.88 40.23
C ALA A 7 -10.68 58.98 38.99
N LEU A 8 -10.19 59.49 37.86
CA LEU A 8 -10.04 58.75 36.61
C LEU A 8 -9.12 57.53 36.77
N ALA A 9 -7.92 57.71 37.36
CA ALA A 9 -7.00 56.61 37.63
C ALA A 9 -7.67 55.52 38.50
N THR A 10 -8.41 55.93 39.53
CA THR A 10 -9.10 55.00 40.42
C THR A 10 -10.18 54.20 39.69
N LEU A 11 -11.00 54.86 38.86
CA LEU A 11 -12.00 54.19 38.03
C LEU A 11 -11.37 53.20 37.04
N LEU A 12 -10.26 53.59 36.40
CA LEU A 12 -9.53 52.73 35.46
C LEU A 12 -8.93 51.50 36.15
N PHE A 13 -8.37 51.65 37.35
CA PHE A 13 -7.85 50.51 38.14
C PHE A 13 -8.97 49.60 38.65
N LEU A 14 -10.10 50.14 39.07
CA LEU A 14 -11.28 49.36 39.47
C LEU A 14 -11.79 48.52 38.29
N GLY A 15 -11.91 49.14 37.12
CA GLY A 15 -12.26 48.44 35.88
C GLY A 15 -11.26 47.34 35.52
N LEU A 16 -9.96 47.64 35.62
CA LEU A 16 -8.89 46.68 35.33
C LEU A 16 -8.91 45.49 36.29
N ALA A 17 -9.18 45.73 37.58
CA ALA A 17 -9.34 44.69 38.58
C ALA A 17 -10.55 43.79 38.28
N ALA A 18 -11.69 44.39 37.93
CA ALA A 18 -12.90 43.65 37.53
C ALA A 18 -12.66 42.80 36.27
N ALA A 19 -12.01 43.36 35.25
CA ALA A 19 -11.67 42.65 34.01
C ALA A 19 -10.71 41.48 34.28
N SER A 20 -9.67 41.71 35.09
CA SER A 20 -8.71 40.67 35.47
C SER A 20 -9.36 39.55 36.31
N LEU A 21 -10.31 39.90 37.19
CA LEU A 21 -11.08 38.93 37.96
C LEU A 21 -12.01 38.09 37.07
N ALA A 22 -12.68 38.72 36.10
CA ALA A 22 -13.50 38.02 35.12
C ALA A 22 -12.65 37.05 34.28
N GLN A 23 -11.48 37.50 33.83
CA GLN A 23 -10.53 36.67 33.11
C GLN A 23 -10.05 35.47 33.95
N TRP A 24 -9.77 35.66 35.24
CA TRP A 24 -9.41 34.55 36.14
C TRP A 24 -10.57 33.56 36.36
N ARG A 25 -11.80 34.05 36.51
CA ARG A 25 -12.98 33.18 36.64
C ARG A 25 -13.17 32.27 35.43
N GLN A 26 -12.89 32.79 34.23
CA GLN A 26 -12.97 32.05 32.98
C GLN A 26 -11.82 31.05 32.82
N ARG A 27 -10.57 31.49 33.05
CA ARG A 27 -9.38 30.69 32.72
C ARG A 27 -8.92 29.75 33.82
N ARG A 28 -9.12 30.14 35.09
CA ARG A 28 -8.65 29.43 36.29
C ARG A 28 -7.14 29.11 36.31
N ASP A 29 -6.33 29.78 35.51
CA ASP A 29 -4.88 29.59 35.44
C ASP A 29 -4.09 30.49 36.43
N ALA A 30 -2.83 30.13 36.68
CA ALA A 30 -1.98 30.84 37.62
C ALA A 30 -1.66 32.29 37.20
N PRO A 31 -1.36 32.59 35.92
CA PRO A 31 -1.17 33.97 35.48
C PRO A 31 -2.42 34.84 35.68
N ALA A 32 -3.62 34.39 35.29
CA ALA A 32 -4.83 35.18 35.47
C ALA A 32 -5.12 35.45 36.96
N LYS A 33 -4.85 34.46 37.83
CA LYS A 33 -4.95 34.64 39.29
C LYS A 33 -4.05 35.77 39.77
N TRP A 34 -2.76 35.75 39.42
CA TRP A 34 -1.81 36.75 39.90
C TRP A 34 -2.08 38.13 39.31
N ALA A 35 -2.54 38.23 38.06
CA ALA A 35 -3.01 39.49 37.48
C ALA A 35 -4.21 40.04 38.29
N ALA A 36 -5.23 39.22 38.53
CA ALA A 36 -6.41 39.60 39.31
C ALA A 36 -6.05 40.09 40.72
N VAL A 37 -5.17 39.36 41.43
CA VAL A 37 -4.70 39.76 42.76
C VAL A 37 -3.94 41.08 42.71
N SER A 38 -3.05 41.26 41.73
CA SER A 38 -2.26 42.50 41.57
C SER A 38 -3.16 43.71 41.39
N PHE A 39 -4.10 43.66 40.44
CA PHE A 39 -4.96 44.81 40.19
C PHE A 39 -6.03 45.00 41.26
N ALA A 40 -6.46 43.94 41.96
CA ALA A 40 -7.32 44.08 43.15
C ALA A 40 -6.60 44.84 44.28
N LEU A 41 -5.31 44.57 44.52
CA LEU A 41 -4.51 45.33 45.49
C LEU A 41 -4.41 46.81 45.08
N LEU A 42 -4.17 47.10 43.80
CA LEU A 42 -4.04 48.49 43.34
C LEU A 42 -5.38 49.24 43.35
N ALA A 43 -6.49 48.56 43.02
CA ALA A 43 -7.84 49.08 43.17
C ALA A 43 -8.17 49.36 44.64
N LEU A 44 -7.79 48.47 45.58
CA LEU A 44 -7.93 48.69 47.01
C LEU A 44 -7.14 49.93 47.46
N VAL A 45 -5.88 50.07 47.03
CA VAL A 45 -5.04 51.20 47.41
C VAL A 45 -5.60 52.54 46.93
N THR A 46 -6.09 52.59 45.70
CA THR A 46 -6.60 53.82 45.09
C THR A 46 -7.97 54.21 45.63
N THR A 47 -8.90 53.26 45.78
CA THR A 47 -10.23 53.50 46.37
C THR A 47 -10.16 53.89 47.84
N SER A 48 -9.37 53.17 48.65
CA SER A 48 -9.17 53.52 50.06
C SER A 48 -8.55 54.91 50.22
N GLY A 49 -7.69 55.34 49.29
CA GLY A 49 -7.14 56.69 49.30
C GLY A 49 -8.16 57.81 49.03
N LEU A 50 -9.29 57.52 48.38
CA LEU A 50 -10.38 58.48 48.18
C LEU A 50 -11.38 58.50 49.34
N LEU A 51 -11.57 57.34 49.98
CA LEU A 51 -12.61 57.14 50.99
C LEU A 51 -12.13 57.37 52.43
N LEU A 52 -10.84 57.13 52.71
CA LEU A 52 -10.28 57.30 54.05
C LEU A 52 -9.91 58.77 54.30
N PRO A 53 -10.34 59.36 55.44
CA PRO A 53 -9.90 60.69 55.84
C PRO A 53 -8.40 60.68 56.19
N ASP A 54 -7.75 61.83 56.00
CA ASP A 54 -6.31 62.00 56.25
C ASP A 54 -5.96 61.91 57.75
N THR A 55 -6.91 62.27 58.63
CA THR A 55 -6.79 62.15 60.09
C THR A 55 -7.99 61.41 60.67
N GLY A 56 -7.79 60.65 61.75
CA GLY A 56 -8.85 59.89 62.39
C GLY A 56 -8.37 59.01 63.55
N GLY A 57 -9.31 58.31 64.19
CA GLY A 57 -9.02 57.39 65.30
C GLY A 57 -8.25 56.13 64.89
N ALA A 58 -8.03 55.22 65.84
CA ALA A 58 -7.21 54.01 65.65
C ALA A 58 -7.61 53.17 64.42
N ALA A 59 -8.90 53.10 64.08
CA ALA A 59 -9.40 52.38 62.91
C ALA A 59 -8.91 52.99 61.57
N VAL A 60 -8.86 54.32 61.46
CA VAL A 60 -8.37 55.01 60.25
C VAL A 60 -6.85 54.83 60.11
N ALA A 61 -6.12 54.89 61.22
CA ALA A 61 -4.68 54.61 61.23
C ALA A 61 -4.37 53.16 60.80
N TRP A 62 -5.15 52.19 61.27
CA TRP A 62 -5.05 50.80 60.81
C TRP A 62 -5.36 50.64 59.33
N ALA A 63 -6.40 51.31 58.83
CA ALA A 63 -6.74 51.28 57.41
C ALA A 63 -5.61 51.86 56.52
N HIS A 64 -4.94 52.93 56.96
CA HIS A 64 -3.75 53.45 56.28
C HIS A 64 -2.59 52.46 56.26
N LYS A 65 -2.34 51.73 57.34
CA LYS A 65 -1.33 50.65 57.38
C LYS A 65 -1.64 49.53 56.39
N VAL A 66 -2.89 49.06 56.38
CA VAL A 66 -3.36 48.02 55.43
C VAL A 66 -3.20 48.51 53.99
N ARG A 67 -3.53 49.78 53.71
CA ARG A 67 -3.33 50.39 52.39
C ARG A 67 -1.86 50.39 51.97
N ILE A 68 -0.94 50.78 52.85
CA ILE A 68 0.50 50.79 52.54
C ILE A 68 1.02 49.36 52.36
N ALA A 69 0.58 48.40 53.18
CA ALA A 69 0.94 46.98 53.03
C ALA A 69 0.43 46.41 51.69
N ALA A 70 -0.81 46.74 51.30
CA ALA A 70 -1.36 46.35 50.00
C ALA A 70 -0.57 46.93 48.83
N LEU A 71 -0.10 48.18 48.97
CA LEU A 71 0.79 48.81 48.00
C LEU A 71 2.12 48.05 47.91
N ILE A 72 2.78 47.74 49.03
CA ILE A 72 4.05 46.98 49.06
C ILE A 72 3.92 45.60 48.41
N CYS A 73 2.78 44.93 48.59
CA CYS A 73 2.53 43.62 48.00
C CYS A 73 2.29 43.65 46.48
N PHE A 74 1.86 44.78 45.91
CA PHE A 74 1.56 44.90 44.47
C PHE A 74 2.71 44.46 43.53
N PRO A 75 3.95 45.02 43.63
CA PRO A 75 5.03 44.69 42.70
C PRO A 75 5.46 43.22 42.84
N TYR A 76 5.28 42.62 44.02
CA TYR A 76 5.47 41.19 44.22
C TYR A 76 4.40 40.36 43.53
N CYS A 77 3.11 40.72 43.64
CA CYS A 77 2.05 40.02 42.91
C CYS A 77 2.24 40.11 41.38
N LEU A 78 2.67 41.28 40.88
CA LEU A 78 2.97 41.47 39.46
C LEU A 78 4.21 40.68 39.03
N HIS A 79 5.20 40.55 39.92
CA HIS A 79 6.33 39.65 39.75
C HIS A 79 5.91 38.18 39.67
N ARG A 80 5.00 37.73 40.55
CA ARG A 80 4.43 36.36 40.50
C ARG A 80 3.62 36.12 39.22
N PHE A 81 2.92 37.14 38.71
CA PHE A 81 2.30 37.09 37.38
C PHE A 81 3.33 36.83 36.27
N ALA A 82 4.42 37.59 36.23
CA ALA A 82 5.47 37.39 35.22
C ALA A 82 6.24 36.06 35.39
N ALA A 83 6.35 35.56 36.62
CA ALA A 83 6.99 34.28 36.93
C ALA A 83 6.11 33.07 36.56
N ALA A 84 4.78 33.21 36.59
CA ALA A 84 3.83 32.13 36.35
C ALA A 84 3.94 31.49 34.95
N PHE A 85 4.57 32.17 33.98
CA PHE A 85 4.71 31.68 32.61
C PHE A 85 5.90 30.74 32.38
N THR A 86 7.00 30.93 33.09
CA THR A 86 8.29 30.26 32.79
C THR A 86 9.03 29.76 34.02
N GLY A 87 8.45 29.92 35.23
CA GLY A 87 9.09 29.55 36.49
C GLY A 87 10.25 30.47 36.87
N MET A 88 10.77 30.37 38.10
CA MET A 88 11.86 31.23 38.56
C MET A 88 12.90 30.45 39.37
N PRO A 89 14.20 30.78 39.24
CA PRO A 89 15.22 30.25 40.13
C PRO A 89 14.89 30.62 41.58
N ARG A 90 15.01 29.64 42.49
CA ARG A 90 14.78 29.85 43.93
C ARG A 90 15.64 30.98 44.51
N LEU A 91 16.82 31.21 43.93
CA LEU A 91 17.75 32.28 44.29
C LEU A 91 17.18 33.70 44.16
N ILE A 92 16.16 33.91 43.31
CA ILE A 92 15.52 35.21 43.11
C ILE A 92 14.14 35.26 43.80
N ASP A 93 13.36 34.18 43.71
CA ASP A 93 11.99 34.13 44.24
C ASP A 93 11.94 34.13 45.78
N ALA A 94 12.87 33.42 46.44
CA ALA A 94 12.95 33.36 47.91
C ALA A 94 13.26 34.72 48.55
N PRO A 95 14.31 35.47 48.15
CA PRO A 95 14.56 36.79 48.74
C PRO A 95 13.47 37.81 48.39
N ALA A 96 12.89 37.76 47.18
CA ALA A 96 11.77 38.63 46.81
C ALA A 96 10.54 38.41 47.71
N THR A 97 10.21 37.14 47.97
CA THR A 97 9.10 36.75 48.86
C THR A 97 9.39 37.17 50.30
N GLY A 98 10.58 36.84 50.81
CA GLY A 98 11.00 37.17 52.17
C GLY A 98 11.02 38.67 52.44
N ALA A 99 11.61 39.45 51.53
CA ALA A 99 11.68 40.92 51.66
C ALA A 99 10.29 41.57 51.62
N THR A 100 9.40 41.11 50.73
CA THR A 100 8.03 41.64 50.63
C THR A 100 7.21 41.32 51.88
N LEU A 101 7.27 40.07 52.37
CA LEU A 101 6.56 39.66 53.59
C LEU A 101 7.10 40.40 54.81
N LEU A 102 8.42 40.49 54.96
CA LEU A 102 9.06 41.22 56.04
C LEU A 102 8.62 42.68 56.04
N LEU A 103 8.68 43.35 54.89
CA LEU A 103 8.31 44.76 54.81
C LEU A 103 6.81 44.96 55.09
N ALA A 104 5.92 44.10 54.59
CA ALA A 104 4.49 44.18 54.86
C ALA A 104 4.17 43.95 56.36
N VAL A 105 4.83 43.00 57.03
CA VAL A 105 4.68 42.77 58.48
C VAL A 105 5.20 43.98 59.26
N VAL A 106 6.37 44.50 58.88
CA VAL A 106 6.95 45.71 59.47
C VAL A 106 6.01 46.92 59.30
N THR A 107 5.36 47.08 58.15
CA THR A 107 4.33 48.12 57.92
C THR A 107 3.18 48.05 58.92
N LEU A 108 2.70 46.84 59.24
CA LEU A 108 1.60 46.65 60.18
C LEU A 108 2.04 46.89 61.64
N ALA A 109 3.28 46.52 61.97
CA ALA A 109 3.84 46.63 63.32
C ALA A 109 4.33 48.05 63.68
N LEU A 110 4.89 48.81 62.73
CA LEU A 110 5.44 50.15 62.99
C LEU A 110 4.36 51.14 63.44
N PRO A 111 4.68 52.13 64.30
CA PRO A 111 3.76 53.22 64.61
C PRO A 111 3.41 54.03 63.34
N PRO A 112 2.27 54.74 63.32
CA PRO A 112 1.90 55.57 62.18
C PRO A 112 3.04 56.54 61.82
N LEU A 113 3.29 56.70 60.51
CA LEU A 113 4.11 57.80 60.01
C LEU A 113 3.45 59.10 60.53
N GLY A 114 4.18 59.88 61.32
CA GLY A 114 3.63 60.91 62.23
C GLY A 114 2.63 61.90 61.62
N GLN A 115 1.90 62.60 62.49
CA GLN A 115 0.90 63.59 62.07
C GLN A 115 1.56 64.82 61.43
N ALA A 116 0.82 65.52 60.56
CA ALA A 116 1.31 66.72 59.89
C ALA A 116 1.79 67.78 60.91
N GLY A 117 3.09 68.06 60.92
CA GLY A 117 3.72 69.06 61.79
C GLY A 117 4.72 68.49 62.81
N GLU A 118 4.73 67.17 63.06
CA GLU A 118 5.74 66.52 63.91
C GLU A 118 6.99 66.12 63.10
N PRO A 119 8.22 66.21 63.66
CA PRO A 119 9.42 65.73 62.98
C PRO A 119 9.29 64.24 62.72
N ALA A 120 9.47 63.84 61.46
CA ALA A 120 9.38 62.45 61.05
C ALA A 120 10.37 61.59 61.86
N PRO A 121 9.94 60.43 62.41
CA PRO A 121 10.84 59.55 63.14
C PRO A 121 12.04 59.12 62.28
N GLY A 122 13.24 59.05 62.84
CA GLY A 122 14.46 58.71 62.09
C GLY A 122 14.42 57.37 61.34
N TRP A 123 13.59 56.42 61.80
CA TRP A 123 13.38 55.14 61.12
C TRP A 123 12.56 55.26 59.82
N SER A 124 11.73 56.30 59.67
CA SER A 124 10.80 56.45 58.54
C SER A 124 11.53 56.63 57.20
N ILE A 125 12.67 57.32 57.19
CA ILE A 125 13.51 57.52 56.01
C ILE A 125 14.04 56.17 55.51
N TRP A 126 14.59 55.35 56.41
CA TRP A 126 15.12 54.03 56.08
C TRP A 126 14.04 53.07 55.62
N TYR A 127 12.85 53.12 56.25
CA TYR A 127 11.70 52.34 55.83
C TYR A 127 11.20 52.73 54.42
N ILE A 128 11.03 54.02 54.14
CA ILE A 128 10.60 54.50 52.82
C ILE A 128 11.65 54.15 51.76
N ALA A 129 12.95 54.32 52.07
CA ALA A 129 14.04 53.92 51.18
C ALA A 129 14.01 52.41 50.88
N ALA A 130 13.82 51.56 51.88
CA ALA A 130 13.70 50.11 51.70
C ALA A 130 12.47 49.73 50.86
N ALA A 131 11.33 50.39 51.09
CA ALA A 131 10.11 50.16 50.31
C ALA A 131 10.25 50.57 48.84
N LEU A 132 10.84 51.74 48.57
CA LEU A 132 11.11 52.19 47.20
C LEU A 132 12.16 51.30 46.50
N LEU A 133 13.19 50.85 47.21
CA LEU A 133 14.20 49.93 46.68
C LEU A 133 13.55 48.60 46.28
N LEU A 134 12.75 48.00 47.17
CA LEU A 134 12.04 46.75 46.87
C LEU A 134 11.06 46.93 45.69
N TRP A 135 10.28 48.01 45.70
CA TRP A 135 9.34 48.32 44.63
C TRP A 135 10.03 48.43 43.27
N THR A 136 11.11 49.21 43.21
CA THR A 136 11.87 49.43 41.98
C THR A 136 12.56 48.17 41.49
N ALA A 137 13.20 47.41 42.38
CA ALA A 137 13.85 46.15 42.04
C ALA A 137 12.86 45.14 41.44
N LEU A 138 11.71 44.93 42.10
CA LEU A 138 10.69 43.99 41.63
C LEU A 138 10.04 44.46 40.31
N SER A 139 9.74 45.75 40.20
CA SER A 139 9.13 46.29 38.98
C SER A 139 10.11 46.29 37.79
N ALA A 140 11.39 46.58 38.02
CA ALA A 140 12.44 46.49 37.00
C ALA A 140 12.62 45.03 36.57
N LEU A 141 12.57 44.08 37.51
CA LEU A 141 12.64 42.65 37.21
C LEU A 141 11.45 42.19 36.35
N VAL A 142 10.23 42.63 36.68
CA VAL A 142 9.03 42.40 35.86
C VAL A 142 9.21 42.97 34.45
N ALA A 143 9.58 44.25 34.34
CA ALA A 143 9.72 44.92 33.06
C ALA A 143 10.81 44.27 32.20
N ALA A 144 11.98 43.98 32.77
CA ALA A 144 13.08 43.29 32.09
C ALA A 144 12.65 41.90 31.61
N ARG A 145 11.94 41.14 32.46
CA ARG A 145 11.48 39.79 32.12
C ARG A 145 10.48 39.80 30.98
N LEU A 146 9.44 40.64 31.06
CA LEU A 146 8.44 40.77 30.00
C LEU A 146 9.07 41.29 28.71
N TRP A 147 10.06 42.18 28.80
CA TRP A 147 10.78 42.70 27.64
C TRP A 147 11.64 41.62 26.96
N VAL A 148 12.47 40.92 27.72
CA VAL A 148 13.35 39.85 27.24
C VAL A 148 12.51 38.71 26.65
N ALA A 149 11.50 38.26 27.38
CA ALA A 149 10.64 37.18 26.95
C ALA A 149 9.85 37.54 25.68
N GLY A 150 9.50 38.82 25.48
CA GLY A 150 8.80 39.28 24.28
C GLY A 150 9.67 39.31 23.00
N ARG A 151 11.01 39.38 23.09
CA ARG A 151 11.88 39.50 21.90
C ARG A 151 11.75 38.32 20.92
N GLY A 152 11.48 37.12 21.43
CA GLY A 152 11.33 35.90 20.63
C GLY A 152 9.89 35.51 20.32
N GLN A 153 8.91 36.38 20.55
CA GLN A 153 7.47 36.07 20.39
C GLN A 153 6.89 36.62 19.10
N ALA A 154 5.74 36.08 18.67
CA ALA A 154 4.88 36.67 17.64
C ALA A 154 4.57 38.14 17.94
N ASN A 155 4.25 38.89 16.88
CA ASN A 155 4.07 40.33 16.90
C ASN A 155 3.06 40.77 17.99
N LEU A 156 1.92 40.08 18.08
CA LEU A 156 0.86 40.39 19.03
C LEU A 156 1.27 40.12 20.49
N VAL A 157 1.81 38.93 20.78
CA VAL A 157 2.28 38.57 22.13
C VAL A 157 3.40 39.52 22.57
N ARG A 158 4.35 39.82 21.68
CA ARG A 158 5.45 40.77 21.91
C ARG A 158 4.93 42.16 22.26
N ARG A 159 3.99 42.71 21.48
CA ARG A 159 3.42 44.04 21.72
C ARG A 159 2.70 44.09 23.08
N ARG A 160 1.89 43.08 23.39
CA ARG A 160 1.20 42.98 24.70
C ARG A 160 2.19 42.94 25.86
N MET A 161 3.24 42.13 25.78
CA MET A 161 4.26 42.04 26.83
C MET A 161 5.06 43.34 27.00
N ARG A 162 5.39 44.03 25.89
CA ARG A 162 6.08 45.34 25.95
C ARG A 162 5.21 46.41 26.60
N LEU A 163 3.91 46.47 26.28
CA LEU A 163 2.99 47.40 26.94
C LEU A 163 2.91 47.16 28.44
N LEU A 164 2.89 45.89 28.88
CA LEU A 164 2.93 45.55 30.31
C LEU A 164 4.26 45.95 30.97
N ALA A 165 5.39 45.77 30.28
CA ALA A 165 6.69 46.24 30.76
C ALA A 165 6.72 47.77 30.92
N TYR A 166 6.22 48.51 29.93
CA TYR A 166 6.12 49.97 29.99
C TYR A 166 5.15 50.43 31.07
N ALA A 167 4.01 49.76 31.23
CA ALA A 167 3.02 50.05 32.27
C ALA A 167 3.64 49.91 33.67
N SER A 168 4.37 48.81 33.91
CA SER A 168 5.09 48.55 35.15
C SER A 168 6.12 49.63 35.43
N LEU A 169 6.97 49.98 34.44
CA LEU A 169 8.01 51.00 34.60
C LEU A 169 7.41 52.38 34.87
N GLY A 170 6.38 52.77 34.12
CA GLY A 170 5.70 54.05 34.30
C GLY A 170 5.08 54.19 35.69
N LEU A 171 4.53 53.09 36.23
CA LEU A 171 3.95 53.08 37.58
C LEU A 171 5.05 53.18 38.63
N SER A 172 6.21 52.54 38.43
CA SER A 172 7.37 52.70 39.33
C SER A 172 7.92 54.12 39.33
N ILE A 173 7.99 54.78 38.17
CA ILE A 173 8.40 56.18 38.09
C ILE A 173 7.40 57.05 38.86
N ALA A 174 6.09 56.83 38.69
CA ALA A 174 5.06 57.55 39.44
C ALA A 174 5.23 57.41 40.97
N ILE A 175 5.51 56.20 41.46
CA ILE A 175 5.72 55.97 42.90
C ILE A 175 7.03 56.58 43.41
N LEU A 176 8.11 56.50 42.63
CA LEU A 176 9.37 57.15 42.99
C LEU A 176 9.25 58.67 43.06
N THR A 177 8.55 59.27 42.09
CA THR A 177 8.26 60.70 42.11
C THR A 177 7.41 61.07 43.33
N ALA A 178 6.38 60.27 43.66
CA ALA A 178 5.56 60.51 44.83
C ALA A 178 6.33 60.36 46.17
N GLY A 179 7.28 59.43 46.24
CA GLY A 179 8.07 59.17 47.45
C GLY A 179 9.22 60.15 47.70
N THR A 180 9.62 60.94 46.70
CA THR A 180 10.75 61.89 46.79
C THR A 180 10.31 63.34 46.93
N THR A 181 9.05 63.65 46.62
CA THR A 181 8.49 65.01 46.75
C THR A 181 8.24 65.37 48.22
N ARG A 182 8.75 66.52 48.66
CA ARG A 182 8.53 67.04 50.02
C ARG A 182 7.21 67.83 50.11
N ALA A 183 6.60 67.83 51.29
CA ALA A 183 5.46 68.71 51.59
C ALA A 183 5.88 70.17 51.37
N GLY A 184 5.31 70.82 50.34
CA GLY A 184 5.64 72.20 49.96
C GLY A 184 6.20 72.40 48.55
N SER A 185 6.55 71.35 47.79
CA SER A 185 6.77 71.51 46.34
C SER A 185 5.43 71.77 45.64
N GLY A 186 5.37 72.72 44.70
CA GLY A 186 4.13 73.13 44.01
C GLY A 186 3.39 71.99 43.30
N ASP A 187 2.26 72.27 42.64
CA ASP A 187 1.31 71.26 42.15
C ASP A 187 1.83 70.31 41.05
N TRP A 188 2.96 70.62 40.40
CA TRP A 188 3.44 69.89 39.22
C TRP A 188 3.84 68.42 39.46
N PRO A 189 4.48 68.00 40.58
CA PRO A 189 4.84 66.61 40.80
C PRO A 189 3.60 65.74 40.99
N ALA A 190 2.57 66.26 41.67
CA ALA A 190 1.30 65.57 41.83
C ALA A 190 0.61 65.36 40.47
N LEU A 191 0.68 66.33 39.55
CA LEU A 191 0.21 66.16 38.17
C LEU A 191 0.98 65.08 37.41
N VAL A 192 2.31 65.03 37.54
CA VAL A 192 3.15 64.01 36.90
C VAL A 192 2.80 62.62 37.40
N VAL A 193 2.69 62.44 38.73
CA VAL A 193 2.32 61.16 39.35
C VAL A 193 0.97 60.67 38.86
N GLN A 194 -0.06 61.52 38.87
CA GLN A 194 -1.40 61.12 38.43
C GLN A 194 -1.45 60.84 36.92
N SER A 195 -0.75 61.62 36.11
CA SER A 195 -0.71 61.41 34.65
C SER A 195 0.00 60.10 34.29
N LEU A 196 1.13 59.80 34.94
CA LEU A 196 1.84 58.53 34.79
C LEU A 196 0.99 57.35 35.28
N ALA A 197 0.25 57.50 36.39
CA ALA A 197 -0.65 56.46 36.88
C ALA A 197 -1.78 56.16 35.87
N VAL A 198 -2.43 57.19 35.31
CA VAL A 198 -3.44 57.02 34.26
C VAL A 198 -2.83 56.33 33.03
N LEU A 199 -1.69 56.82 32.53
CA LEU A 199 -1.01 56.26 31.37
C LEU A 199 -0.64 54.79 31.60
N SER A 200 -0.03 54.46 32.74
CA SER A 200 0.30 53.08 33.11
C SER A 200 -0.94 52.19 33.17
N THR A 201 -2.06 52.68 33.67
CA THR A 201 -3.31 51.91 33.72
C THR A 201 -3.85 51.62 32.32
N VAL A 202 -3.82 52.60 31.42
CA VAL A 202 -4.20 52.42 30.01
C VAL A 202 -3.29 51.41 29.32
N LEU A 203 -1.98 51.46 29.59
CA LEU A 203 -1.02 50.48 29.06
C LEU A 203 -1.25 49.07 29.61
N PHE A 204 -1.61 48.93 30.90
CA PHE A 204 -2.01 47.63 31.48
C PHE A 204 -3.27 47.08 30.82
N TRP A 205 -4.29 47.92 30.60
CA TRP A 205 -5.48 47.56 29.83
C TRP A 205 -5.12 47.09 28.42
N ALA A 206 -4.34 47.88 27.68
CA ALA A 206 -3.90 47.53 26.33
C ALA A 206 -3.04 46.26 26.27
N GLY A 207 -2.32 45.92 27.35
CA GLY A 207 -1.55 44.68 27.45
C GLY A 207 -2.39 43.44 27.78
N LEU A 208 -3.33 43.55 28.73
CA LEU A 208 -4.13 42.41 29.22
C LEU A 208 -5.41 42.18 28.42
N THR A 209 -6.10 43.25 28.05
CA THR A 209 -7.40 43.23 27.37
C THR A 209 -7.43 44.32 26.29
N PRO A 210 -6.58 44.20 25.24
CA PRO A 210 -6.51 45.19 24.18
C PRO A 210 -7.86 45.38 23.48
N PRO A 211 -8.26 46.62 23.17
CA PRO A 211 -9.48 46.89 22.42
C PRO A 211 -9.35 46.41 20.96
N ARG A 212 -10.49 46.13 20.32
CA ARG A 212 -10.56 45.51 18.99
C ARG A 212 -9.78 46.27 17.90
N PHE A 213 -9.83 47.60 17.90
CA PHE A 213 -9.10 48.42 16.92
C PHE A 213 -7.58 48.28 17.06
N LEU A 214 -7.08 48.16 18.29
CA LEU A 214 -5.65 47.99 18.57
C LEU A 214 -5.19 46.62 18.05
N LEU A 215 -5.97 45.57 18.33
CA LEU A 215 -5.75 44.24 17.78
C LEU A 215 -5.74 44.25 16.25
N ALA A 216 -6.69 44.94 15.60
CA ALA A 216 -6.75 45.05 14.13
C ALA A 216 -5.47 45.69 13.56
N SER A 217 -5.03 46.83 14.12
CA SER A 217 -3.79 47.49 13.68
C SER A 217 -2.52 46.65 13.86
N TRP A 218 -2.50 45.75 14.83
CA TRP A 218 -1.36 44.85 15.07
C TRP A 218 -1.38 43.62 14.19
N ARG A 219 -2.53 43.31 13.58
CA ARG A 219 -2.78 42.14 12.73
C ARG A 219 -2.69 42.42 11.24
N HIS A 220 -2.67 43.68 10.82
CA HIS A 220 -2.73 44.03 9.41
C HIS A 220 -1.57 43.44 8.56
N SER A 221 -0.40 43.17 9.17
CA SER A 221 0.70 42.48 8.50
C SER A 221 0.47 40.99 8.25
N ASP A 222 -0.50 40.38 8.94
CA ASP A 222 -0.70 38.93 8.98
C ASP A 222 -1.95 38.51 8.17
N GLU A 223 -2.86 39.45 7.86
CA GLU A 223 -4.12 39.19 7.13
C GLU A 223 -3.89 38.91 5.64
N ALA A 224 -3.01 39.66 4.96
CA ALA A 224 -2.71 39.43 3.55
C ALA A 224 -2.10 38.02 3.32
N ASP A 225 -1.26 37.59 4.25
CA ASP A 225 -0.63 36.28 4.18
C ASP A 225 -1.61 35.14 4.52
N LEU A 226 -2.67 35.44 5.29
CA LEU A 226 -3.72 34.49 5.64
C LEU A 226 -4.59 34.20 4.41
N ASP A 227 -4.98 35.25 3.70
CA ASP A 227 -5.73 35.12 2.45
C ASP A 227 -4.94 34.31 1.42
N GLN A 228 -3.63 34.57 1.31
CA GLN A 228 -2.74 33.79 0.46
C GLN A 228 -2.66 32.32 0.90
N ALA A 229 -2.51 32.04 2.20
CA ALA A 229 -2.45 30.66 2.70
C ALA A 229 -3.76 29.88 2.46
N VAL A 230 -4.92 30.54 2.59
CA VAL A 230 -6.22 29.93 2.28
C VAL A 230 -6.35 29.66 0.78
N GLN A 231 -5.96 30.61 -0.08
CA GLN A 231 -5.97 30.40 -1.53
C GLN A 231 -5.05 29.24 -1.94
N SER A 232 -3.85 29.16 -1.36
CA SER A 232 -2.92 28.05 -1.62
C SER A 232 -3.48 26.71 -1.14
N LEU A 233 -4.19 26.64 -0.01
CA LEU A 233 -4.85 25.42 0.43
C LEU A 233 -5.94 24.96 -0.55
N VAL A 234 -6.76 25.89 -1.02
CA VAL A 234 -7.80 25.58 -1.99
C VAL A 234 -7.20 25.12 -3.32
N ALA A 235 -6.05 25.66 -3.73
CA ALA A 235 -5.37 25.29 -4.96
C ALA A 235 -4.48 24.03 -4.86
N ALA A 236 -4.11 23.60 -3.65
CA ALA A 236 -3.13 22.53 -3.45
C ALA A 236 -3.58 21.19 -4.08
N ALA A 237 -2.71 20.62 -4.90
CA ALA A 237 -2.93 19.35 -5.58
C ALA A 237 -2.08 18.20 -5.01
N SER A 238 -1.13 18.52 -4.11
CA SER A 238 -0.25 17.52 -3.49
C SER A 238 0.02 17.81 -2.01
N ARG A 239 0.41 16.76 -1.27
CA ARG A 239 0.77 16.87 0.16
C ARG A 239 2.00 17.75 0.40
N ALA A 240 2.91 17.82 -0.59
CA ALA A 240 4.10 18.66 -0.52
C ALA A 240 3.77 20.16 -0.53
N GLU A 241 2.84 20.58 -1.39
CA GLU A 241 2.41 21.99 -1.50
C GLU A 241 1.75 22.50 -0.21
N ILE A 242 1.04 21.64 0.52
CA ILE A 242 0.44 21.96 1.82
C ILE A 242 1.51 22.23 2.89
N THR A 243 2.58 21.43 2.89
CA THR A 243 3.67 21.50 3.88
C THR A 243 4.43 22.82 3.77
N ASP A 244 4.78 23.22 2.55
CA ASP A 244 5.70 24.33 2.30
C ASP A 244 5.06 25.71 2.42
N VAL A 245 3.73 25.80 2.34
CA VAL A 245 3.01 27.08 2.37
C VAL A 245 2.22 27.28 3.67
N LEU A 246 1.46 26.28 4.13
CA LEU A 246 0.53 26.46 5.24
C LEU A 246 1.23 26.38 6.62
N LEU A 247 2.05 25.35 6.85
CA LEU A 247 2.69 25.16 8.16
C LEU A 247 3.55 26.35 8.60
N PRO A 248 4.37 26.97 7.73
CA PRO A 248 5.08 28.21 8.08
C PRO A 248 4.13 29.33 8.50
N HIS A 249 2.99 29.47 7.82
CA HIS A 249 2.01 30.50 8.12
C HIS A 249 1.37 30.27 9.50
N LEU A 250 0.92 29.03 9.79
CA LEU A 250 0.35 28.66 11.08
C LEU A 250 1.33 28.96 12.22
N VAL A 251 2.58 28.55 12.08
CA VAL A 251 3.64 28.80 13.07
C VAL A 251 3.84 30.29 13.30
N ARG A 252 3.83 31.12 12.24
CA ARG A 252 4.01 32.56 12.37
C ARG A 252 2.83 33.26 13.05
N VAL A 253 1.59 32.85 12.75
CA VAL A 253 0.36 33.42 13.35
C VAL A 253 0.35 33.24 14.87
N VAL A 254 0.73 32.07 15.36
CA VAL A 254 0.77 31.79 16.82
C VAL A 254 2.11 32.13 17.48
N GLY A 255 3.13 32.48 16.68
CA GLY A 255 4.49 32.69 17.17
C GLY A 255 5.12 31.42 17.73
N GLY A 256 4.86 30.30 17.06
CA GLY A 256 5.42 29.00 17.40
C GLY A 256 6.86 28.83 16.90
N ARG A 257 7.47 27.72 17.31
CA ARG A 257 8.78 27.26 16.82
C ARG A 257 8.67 26.18 15.76
N GLY A 258 7.53 25.52 15.66
CA GLY A 258 7.26 24.51 14.65
C GLY A 258 5.82 24.03 14.65
N ALA A 259 5.45 23.29 13.60
CA ALA A 259 4.17 22.61 13.46
C ALA A 259 4.36 21.29 12.70
N ALA A 260 3.50 20.31 12.98
CA ALA A 260 3.50 19.02 12.30
C ALA A 260 2.08 18.50 12.13
N VAL A 261 1.86 17.81 11.02
CA VAL A 261 0.64 17.05 10.74
C VAL A 261 1.00 15.58 10.79
N THR A 262 0.29 14.84 11.63
CA THR A 262 0.38 13.38 11.69
C THR A 262 -0.90 12.76 11.15
N ASP A 263 -0.78 11.60 10.51
CA ASP A 263 -1.93 10.79 10.12
C ASP A 263 -2.56 10.06 11.33
N ALA A 264 -3.61 9.26 11.08
CA ALA A 264 -4.29 8.46 12.09
C ALA A 264 -3.41 7.35 12.72
N GLU A 265 -2.35 6.92 12.03
CA GLU A 265 -1.37 5.93 12.51
C GLU A 265 -0.17 6.58 13.22
N HIS A 266 -0.21 7.91 13.41
CA HIS A 266 0.86 8.74 13.97
C HIS A 266 2.10 8.86 13.08
N GLY A 267 2.00 8.52 11.80
CA GLY A 267 2.99 8.83 10.78
C GLY A 267 3.04 10.34 10.49
N VAL A 268 4.24 10.90 10.32
CA VAL A 268 4.40 12.32 10.04
C VAL A 268 4.13 12.58 8.55
N VAL A 269 3.02 13.26 8.25
CA VAL A 269 2.64 13.66 6.89
C VAL A 269 3.40 14.91 6.46
N ALA A 270 3.58 15.86 7.39
CA ALA A 270 4.19 17.16 7.12
C ALA A 270 4.80 17.74 8.41
N ALA A 271 5.93 18.43 8.31
CA ALA A 271 6.54 19.10 9.46
C ALA A 271 7.32 20.35 9.05
N TYR A 272 7.24 21.40 9.87
CA TYR A 272 7.94 22.67 9.66
C TYR A 272 8.52 23.20 10.98
N GLY A 273 9.76 23.71 10.93
CA GLY A 273 10.43 24.35 12.06
C GLY A 273 11.12 23.37 13.03
N ASP A 274 11.36 23.84 14.26
CA ASP A 274 11.97 23.06 15.34
C ASP A 274 10.93 22.09 15.91
N VAL A 275 10.81 20.95 15.24
CA VAL A 275 9.94 19.83 15.63
C VAL A 275 10.80 18.66 16.12
N THR A 276 11.60 18.92 17.16
CA THR A 276 12.53 17.96 17.76
C THR A 276 11.84 16.72 18.35
N ASP A 277 10.51 16.75 18.52
CA ASP A 277 9.68 15.61 19.00
C ASP A 277 8.94 14.83 17.90
N ALA A 278 8.69 15.39 16.71
CA ALA A 278 7.86 14.69 15.70
C ALA A 278 8.65 13.66 14.90
N ARG A 279 9.95 13.89 14.68
CA ARG A 279 10.77 13.00 13.83
C ARG A 279 11.28 11.76 14.55
N THR A 280 11.19 11.71 15.88
CA THR A 280 11.86 10.68 16.67
C THR A 280 10.94 9.55 17.11
N HIS A 281 9.74 9.75 17.69
CA HIS A 281 8.96 8.59 18.18
C HIS A 281 7.43 8.84 18.21
N GLY A 282 6.66 7.95 17.57
CA GLY A 282 5.19 7.82 17.69
C GLY A 282 4.70 7.34 19.06
N ARG A 283 5.37 7.71 20.15
CA ARG A 283 4.93 7.47 21.52
C ARG A 283 4.97 8.79 22.27
N ALA A 284 3.88 9.08 22.96
CA ALA A 284 3.74 10.20 23.88
C ALA A 284 4.90 10.22 24.88
N ALA A 285 5.98 10.93 24.55
CA ALA A 285 6.99 11.32 25.51
C ALA A 285 6.36 12.42 26.35
N THR A 286 5.93 12.07 27.55
CA THR A 286 5.68 13.01 28.64
C THR A 286 6.99 13.73 28.91
N HIS A 287 7.19 14.90 28.33
CA HIS A 287 8.18 15.82 28.84
C HIS A 287 7.86 16.06 30.32
N PRO A 288 8.84 15.96 31.24
CA PRO A 288 8.61 16.45 32.58
C PRO A 288 8.34 17.94 32.46
N ASP A 289 7.13 18.37 32.83
CA ASP A 289 6.79 19.76 33.10
C ASP A 289 7.91 20.37 33.98
N GLY A 290 8.84 21.14 33.42
CA GLY A 290 9.93 21.66 34.26
C GLY A 290 11.10 22.39 33.61
N ALA A 291 11.38 22.25 32.32
CA ALA A 291 12.44 23.06 31.70
C ALA A 291 11.92 24.48 31.40
N ALA A 292 12.41 25.47 32.14
CA ALA A 292 12.04 26.87 31.96
C ALA A 292 12.30 27.33 30.52
N GLY A 293 11.24 27.45 29.71
CA GLY A 293 11.32 27.92 28.32
C GLY A 293 11.15 26.85 27.24
N SER A 294 10.81 25.59 27.57
CA SER A 294 10.41 24.61 26.56
C SER A 294 9.12 25.04 25.84
N PRO A 295 9.02 24.82 24.52
CA PRO A 295 7.80 25.10 23.78
C PRO A 295 6.65 24.21 24.28
N ARG A 296 5.46 24.79 24.38
CA ARG A 296 4.24 24.06 24.75
C ARG A 296 3.57 23.56 23.47
N ARG A 297 3.26 22.26 23.43
CA ARG A 297 2.51 21.67 22.32
C ARG A 297 1.01 21.96 22.46
N VAL A 298 0.38 22.41 21.39
CA VAL A 298 -1.08 22.54 21.27
C VAL A 298 -1.53 21.67 20.11
N ASP A 299 -2.43 20.74 20.41
CA ASP A 299 -2.91 19.74 19.46
C ASP A 299 -4.32 20.12 18.97
N PHE A 300 -4.52 20.00 17.66
CA PHE A 300 -5.78 20.21 16.96
C PHE A 300 -6.14 18.90 16.27
N GLU A 301 -7.25 18.30 16.68
CA GLU A 301 -7.75 17.06 16.09
C GLU A 301 -8.30 17.33 14.68
N LEU A 302 -7.93 16.47 13.73
CA LEU A 302 -8.38 16.45 12.34
C LEU A 302 -9.09 15.10 12.10
N GLN A 303 -9.96 15.00 11.09
CA GLN A 303 -10.45 13.69 10.66
C GLN A 303 -9.33 12.87 10.02
N SER A 304 -8.44 13.52 9.28
CA SER A 304 -7.30 12.88 8.63
C SER A 304 -6.14 12.55 9.58
N GLY A 305 -6.21 12.96 10.87
CA GLY A 305 -5.15 12.78 11.86
C GLY A 305 -5.06 13.91 12.89
N ARG A 306 -3.89 14.53 13.06
CA ARG A 306 -3.69 15.58 14.08
C ARG A 306 -2.71 16.65 13.60
N LEU A 307 -3.04 17.91 13.86
CA LEU A 307 -2.12 19.05 13.73
C LEU A 307 -1.57 19.44 15.11
N SER A 308 -0.26 19.36 15.29
CA SER A 308 0.43 19.80 16.50
C SER A 308 1.21 21.07 16.22
N VAL A 309 1.09 22.08 17.09
CA VAL A 309 1.83 23.35 16.99
C VAL A 309 2.58 23.61 18.29
N TRP A 310 3.89 23.88 18.18
CA TRP A 310 4.78 24.16 19.30
C TRP A 310 4.85 25.66 19.53
N VAL A 311 4.13 26.16 20.54
CA VAL A 311 4.00 27.58 20.87
C VAL A 311 4.81 27.98 22.09
N SER A 312 4.99 29.29 22.30
CA SER A 312 5.61 29.77 23.53
C SER A 312 4.73 29.53 24.77
N PRO A 313 5.30 29.51 25.98
CA PRO A 313 4.51 29.48 27.23
C PRO A 313 3.60 30.69 27.42
N TYR A 314 3.82 31.79 26.70
CA TYR A 314 3.04 33.02 26.76
C TYR A 314 1.84 33.01 25.80
N THR A 315 1.93 32.26 24.69
CA THR A 315 0.90 32.22 23.64
C THR A 315 -0.47 31.75 24.15
N PRO A 316 -0.61 30.72 25.02
CA PRO A 316 -1.91 30.35 25.58
C PRO A 316 -2.60 31.45 26.39
N PHE A 317 -1.86 32.45 26.88
CA PHE A 317 -2.42 33.58 27.62
C PHE A 317 -2.63 34.82 26.74
N PHE A 318 -1.63 35.16 25.93
CA PHE A 318 -1.64 36.37 25.13
C PHE A 318 -2.14 36.17 23.69
N GLY A 319 -2.39 34.93 23.26
CA GLY A 319 -2.67 34.58 21.86
C GLY A 319 -3.84 33.61 21.65
N GLU A 320 -4.83 33.56 22.57
CA GLU A 320 -5.99 32.65 22.42
C GLU A 320 -6.79 32.89 21.13
N THR A 321 -6.90 34.15 20.69
CA THR A 321 -7.61 34.47 19.45
C THR A 321 -6.86 33.90 18.24
N GLU A 322 -5.54 33.94 18.27
CA GLU A 322 -4.67 33.39 17.22
C GLU A 322 -4.75 31.85 17.20
N LEU A 323 -4.80 31.20 18.37
CA LEU A 323 -5.04 29.74 18.46
C LEU A 323 -6.43 29.35 17.92
N PHE A 324 -7.46 30.16 18.17
CA PHE A 324 -8.79 29.92 17.59
C PHE A 324 -8.78 30.01 16.05
N ARG A 325 -8.02 30.97 15.48
CA ARG A 325 -7.84 31.07 14.01
C ARG A 325 -7.12 29.86 13.43
N VAL A 326 -6.06 29.39 14.11
CA VAL A 326 -5.38 28.15 13.72
C VAL A 326 -6.34 26.97 13.70
N ARG A 327 -7.28 26.89 14.65
CA ARG A 327 -8.33 25.85 14.62
C ARG A 327 -9.19 25.92 13.37
N SER A 328 -9.60 27.11 12.94
CA SER A 328 -10.36 27.28 11.69
C SER A 328 -9.55 26.87 10.46
N LEU A 329 -8.27 27.22 10.40
CA LEU A 329 -7.38 26.80 9.31
C LEU A 329 -7.10 25.30 9.33
N ALA A 330 -7.04 24.69 10.51
CA ALA A 330 -6.88 23.25 10.68
C ALA A 330 -8.06 22.50 10.02
N THR A 331 -9.29 23.03 10.12
CA THR A 331 -10.44 22.45 9.41
C THR A 331 -10.32 22.55 7.89
N LEU A 332 -9.82 23.67 7.36
CA LEU A 332 -9.56 23.80 5.91
C LEU A 332 -8.44 22.87 5.43
N LEU A 333 -7.40 22.71 6.25
CA LEU A 333 -6.33 21.77 6.02
C LEU A 333 -6.85 20.33 5.96
N ASP A 334 -7.74 19.94 6.87
CA ASP A 334 -8.39 18.63 6.89
C ASP A 334 -9.10 18.33 5.57
N ILE A 335 -9.92 19.29 5.11
CA ILE A 335 -10.65 19.19 3.82
C ILE A 335 -9.67 19.07 2.65
N ALA A 336 -8.60 19.86 2.63
CA ALA A 336 -7.61 19.83 1.57
C ALA A 336 -6.86 18.48 1.52
N LEU A 337 -6.47 17.94 2.68
CA LEU A 337 -5.81 16.64 2.78
C LEU A 337 -6.71 15.50 2.31
N GLU A 338 -7.99 15.53 2.68
CA GLU A 338 -8.95 14.50 2.25
C GLU A 338 -9.20 14.55 0.74
N ARG A 339 -9.33 15.75 0.17
CA ARG A 339 -9.47 15.92 -1.29
C ARG A 339 -8.27 15.34 -2.04
N ILE A 340 -7.05 15.60 -1.56
CA ILE A 340 -5.83 15.07 -2.19
C ILE A 340 -5.78 13.56 -2.07
N ARG A 341 -6.09 12.99 -0.90
CA ARG A 341 -6.13 11.54 -0.69
C ARG A 341 -7.13 10.85 -1.61
N LEU A 342 -8.32 11.42 -1.78
CA LEU A 342 -9.34 10.91 -2.69
C LEU A 342 -8.85 10.93 -4.14
N ALA A 343 -8.27 12.05 -4.58
CA ALA A 343 -7.74 12.18 -5.94
C ALA A 343 -6.56 11.22 -6.22
N GLU A 344 -5.70 10.97 -5.23
CA GLU A 344 -4.63 9.96 -5.32
C GLU A 344 -5.22 8.55 -5.48
N THR A 345 -6.20 8.19 -4.65
CA THR A 345 -6.83 6.86 -4.67
C THR A 345 -7.60 6.60 -5.97
N GLU A 346 -8.31 7.60 -6.49
CA GLU A 346 -9.02 7.52 -7.77
C GLU A 346 -8.05 7.26 -8.92
N ARG A 347 -6.92 7.99 -8.97
CA ARG A 347 -5.87 7.77 -9.98
C ARG A 347 -5.26 6.38 -9.87
N GLU A 348 -4.92 5.92 -8.67
CA GLU A 348 -4.37 4.57 -8.48
C GLU A 348 -5.33 3.47 -8.93
N THR A 349 -6.62 3.64 -8.65
CA THR A 349 -7.67 2.70 -9.08
C THR A 349 -7.81 2.70 -10.60
N GLN A 350 -7.81 3.87 -11.22
CA GLN A 350 -7.87 4.01 -12.68
C GLN A 350 -6.65 3.38 -13.35
N ASP A 351 -5.44 3.67 -12.85
CA ASP A 351 -4.19 3.08 -13.36
C ASP A 351 -4.13 1.56 -13.16
N ALA A 352 -4.75 1.03 -12.10
CA ALA A 352 -4.86 -0.41 -11.89
C ALA A 352 -5.81 -1.07 -12.90
N LEU A 353 -6.97 -0.46 -13.14
CA LEU A 353 -7.93 -0.92 -14.15
C LEU A 353 -7.33 -0.88 -15.55
N ASP A 354 -6.63 0.19 -15.91
CA ASP A 354 -6.00 0.33 -17.22
C ASP A 354 -4.88 -0.70 -17.41
N ARG A 355 -4.08 -0.98 -16.37
CA ARG A 355 -3.07 -2.04 -16.39
C ARG A 355 -3.67 -3.44 -16.56
N GLU A 356 -4.74 -3.76 -15.83
CA GLU A 356 -5.41 -5.06 -15.93
C GLU A 356 -6.03 -5.26 -17.33
N ARG A 357 -6.65 -4.19 -17.86
CA ARG A 357 -7.22 -4.19 -19.21
C ARG A 357 -6.14 -4.39 -20.28
N GLU A 358 -5.02 -3.69 -20.15
CA GLU A 358 -3.89 -3.83 -21.07
C GLU A 358 -3.27 -5.23 -20.98
N PHE A 359 -3.09 -5.77 -19.79
CA PHE A 359 -2.59 -7.13 -19.58
C PHE A 359 -3.49 -8.18 -20.24
N SER A 360 -4.80 -8.11 -20.00
CA SER A 360 -5.79 -9.00 -20.62
C SER A 360 -5.76 -8.94 -22.15
N GLN A 361 -5.67 -7.74 -22.72
CA GLN A 361 -5.55 -7.56 -24.17
C GLN A 361 -4.23 -8.13 -24.72
N ARG A 362 -3.12 -7.94 -24.00
CA ARG A 362 -1.82 -8.51 -24.39
C ARG A 362 -1.86 -10.03 -24.41
N LEU A 363 -2.45 -10.67 -23.39
CA LEU A 363 -2.60 -12.14 -23.34
C LEU A 363 -3.31 -12.69 -24.58
N VAL A 364 -4.48 -12.14 -24.92
CA VAL A 364 -5.27 -12.55 -26.09
C VAL A 364 -4.51 -12.30 -27.40
N ARG A 365 -3.80 -11.17 -27.50
CA ARG A 365 -3.05 -10.82 -28.72
C ARG A 365 -1.79 -11.65 -28.92
N SER A 366 -1.17 -12.13 -27.84
CA SER A 366 0.02 -12.99 -27.89
C SER A 366 -0.29 -14.48 -28.05
N ALA A 367 -1.57 -14.89 -27.91
CA ALA A 367 -1.96 -16.28 -28.09
C ALA A 367 -1.69 -16.73 -29.54
N SER A 368 -1.05 -17.89 -29.69
CA SER A 368 -0.82 -18.51 -31.00
C SER A 368 -2.10 -19.13 -31.57
N ASP A 369 -3.01 -19.55 -30.71
CA ASP A 369 -4.31 -20.06 -31.12
C ASP A 369 -5.20 -18.95 -31.64
N CYS A 370 -6.05 -19.31 -32.59
CA CYS A 370 -6.98 -18.36 -33.16
C CYS A 370 -8.19 -18.25 -32.23
N ILE A 371 -8.43 -17.06 -31.69
CA ILE A 371 -9.47 -16.81 -30.70
C ILE A 371 -10.44 -15.77 -31.24
N PHE A 372 -11.73 -16.10 -31.18
CA PHE A 372 -12.80 -15.14 -31.42
C PHE A 372 -13.92 -15.29 -30.40
N ALA A 373 -14.66 -14.22 -30.16
CA ALA A 373 -15.87 -14.25 -29.34
C ALA A 373 -17.03 -13.61 -30.08
N PHE A 374 -18.25 -13.97 -29.69
CA PHE A 374 -19.48 -13.43 -30.23
C PHE A 374 -20.52 -13.19 -29.14
N ASP A 375 -21.40 -12.21 -29.34
CA ASP A 375 -22.51 -11.91 -28.43
C ASP A 375 -23.74 -12.80 -28.68
N THR A 376 -24.83 -12.55 -27.94
CA THR A 376 -26.09 -13.30 -28.06
C THR A 376 -26.79 -13.12 -29.41
N ASP A 377 -26.44 -12.08 -30.16
CA ASP A 377 -26.94 -11.81 -31.52
C ASP A 377 -25.99 -12.35 -32.60
N PHE A 378 -25.03 -13.19 -32.21
CA PHE A 378 -24.00 -13.78 -33.06
C PHE A 378 -23.06 -12.75 -33.69
N ARG A 379 -22.93 -11.55 -33.12
CA ARG A 379 -21.98 -10.55 -33.62
C ARG A 379 -20.62 -10.79 -33.02
N TYR A 380 -19.56 -10.72 -33.84
CA TYR A 380 -18.20 -10.87 -33.32
C TYR A 380 -17.82 -9.73 -32.38
N THR A 381 -17.38 -10.06 -31.18
CA THR A 381 -16.94 -9.12 -30.13
C THR A 381 -15.44 -9.18 -29.87
N LEU A 382 -14.78 -10.26 -30.30
CA LEU A 382 -13.33 -10.44 -30.22
C LEU A 382 -12.85 -11.16 -31.47
N TRP A 383 -11.71 -10.72 -32.01
CA TRP A 383 -11.02 -11.31 -33.15
C TRP A 383 -9.53 -11.08 -32.97
N ASN A 384 -8.78 -12.09 -32.52
CA ASN A 384 -7.38 -11.91 -32.18
C ASN A 384 -6.45 -11.89 -33.41
N PRO A 385 -5.19 -11.47 -33.30
CA PRO A 385 -4.24 -11.43 -34.42
C PRO A 385 -4.02 -12.80 -35.09
N ALA A 386 -4.11 -13.91 -34.36
CA ALA A 386 -4.02 -15.24 -34.95
C ALA A 386 -5.21 -15.53 -35.89
N MET A 387 -6.43 -15.10 -35.55
CA MET A 387 -7.57 -15.15 -36.48
C MET A 387 -7.35 -14.27 -37.73
N GLU A 388 -6.76 -13.08 -37.57
CA GLU A 388 -6.40 -12.23 -38.72
C GLU A 388 -5.38 -12.93 -39.64
N ALA A 389 -4.38 -13.59 -39.06
CA ALA A 389 -3.37 -14.33 -39.82
C ALA A 389 -3.94 -15.57 -40.53
N LEU A 390 -4.84 -16.31 -39.87
CA LEU A 390 -5.51 -17.48 -40.46
C LEU A 390 -6.42 -17.10 -41.62
N THR A 391 -7.30 -16.11 -41.40
CA THR A 391 -8.39 -15.75 -42.33
C THR A 391 -8.02 -14.67 -43.34
N GLY A 392 -6.97 -13.88 -43.06
CA GLY A 392 -6.59 -12.71 -43.86
C GLY A 392 -7.48 -11.49 -43.63
N VAL A 393 -8.44 -11.57 -42.72
CA VAL A 393 -9.41 -10.51 -42.46
C VAL A 393 -9.05 -9.75 -41.19
N PRO A 394 -8.86 -8.41 -41.26
CA PRO A 394 -8.57 -7.61 -40.07
C PRO A 394 -9.80 -7.51 -39.16
N ALA A 395 -9.56 -7.49 -37.85
CA ALA A 395 -10.58 -7.41 -36.80
C ALA A 395 -11.53 -6.22 -37.00
N ALA A 396 -11.02 -5.07 -37.45
CA ALA A 396 -11.82 -3.88 -37.75
C ALA A 396 -12.92 -4.11 -38.81
N ALA A 397 -12.75 -5.10 -39.69
CA ALA A 397 -13.72 -5.47 -40.72
C ALA A 397 -14.69 -6.58 -40.28
N VAL A 398 -14.52 -7.17 -39.09
CA VAL A 398 -15.30 -8.31 -38.59
C VAL A 398 -16.07 -7.95 -37.33
N LEU A 399 -15.47 -7.18 -36.43
CA LEU A 399 -16.07 -6.81 -35.15
C LEU A 399 -17.40 -6.08 -35.36
N GLY A 400 -18.43 -6.52 -34.62
CA GLY A 400 -19.80 -6.02 -34.70
C GLY A 400 -20.65 -6.61 -35.83
N GLN A 401 -20.06 -7.35 -36.78
CA GLN A 401 -20.81 -8.03 -37.84
C GLN A 401 -21.34 -9.38 -37.37
N VAL A 402 -22.51 -9.76 -37.89
CA VAL A 402 -23.13 -11.06 -37.60
C VAL A 402 -22.32 -12.17 -38.26
N ALA A 403 -21.99 -13.21 -37.49
CA ALA A 403 -21.07 -14.27 -37.91
C ALA A 403 -21.49 -14.93 -39.23
N PHE A 404 -22.77 -15.27 -39.36
CA PHE A 404 -23.32 -15.98 -40.52
C PHE A 404 -23.49 -15.08 -41.77
N GLU A 405 -23.56 -13.76 -41.59
CA GLU A 405 -23.58 -12.82 -42.71
C GLU A 405 -22.16 -12.60 -43.23
N ARG A 406 -21.18 -12.50 -42.32
CA ARG A 406 -19.78 -12.30 -42.68
C ARG A 406 -19.17 -13.57 -43.29
N PHE A 407 -19.49 -14.73 -42.75
CA PHE A 407 -19.01 -16.02 -43.23
C PHE A 407 -20.19 -16.97 -43.48
N PRO A 408 -20.85 -16.87 -44.66
CA PRO A 408 -22.01 -17.71 -45.01
C PRO A 408 -21.69 -19.21 -45.01
N SER A 409 -20.43 -19.58 -45.24
CA SER A 409 -19.95 -20.96 -45.20
C SER A 409 -20.21 -21.67 -43.87
N ILE A 410 -20.34 -20.93 -42.75
CA ILE A 410 -20.71 -21.47 -41.44
C ILE A 410 -22.12 -22.10 -41.48
N VAL A 411 -23.05 -21.52 -42.25
CA VAL A 411 -24.39 -22.06 -42.41
C VAL A 411 -24.37 -23.22 -43.40
N GLU A 412 -23.60 -23.10 -44.49
CA GLU A 412 -23.48 -24.15 -45.51
C GLU A 412 -22.89 -25.45 -44.95
N SER A 413 -21.95 -25.36 -43.99
CA SER A 413 -21.39 -26.51 -43.27
C SER A 413 -22.27 -27.04 -42.13
N GLY A 414 -23.35 -26.32 -41.77
CA GLY A 414 -24.21 -26.63 -40.62
C GLY A 414 -23.58 -26.31 -39.26
N ASP A 415 -22.52 -25.49 -39.23
CA ASP A 415 -21.82 -25.09 -38.02
C ASP A 415 -22.53 -23.98 -37.24
N ASP A 416 -23.54 -23.32 -37.83
CA ASP A 416 -24.38 -22.37 -37.10
C ASP A 416 -25.05 -23.00 -35.88
N ARG A 417 -25.30 -24.32 -35.92
CA ARG A 417 -25.76 -25.09 -34.76
C ARG A 417 -24.78 -25.04 -33.58
N ILE A 418 -23.48 -25.05 -33.83
CA ILE A 418 -22.45 -24.99 -32.77
C ILE A 418 -22.57 -23.68 -32.00
N PHE A 419 -22.73 -22.56 -32.70
CA PHE A 419 -22.95 -21.25 -32.09
C PHE A 419 -24.24 -21.24 -31.26
N ARG A 420 -25.35 -21.76 -31.80
CA ARG A 420 -26.64 -21.83 -31.07
C ARG A 420 -26.55 -22.71 -29.81
N THR A 421 -25.93 -23.88 -29.90
CA THR A 421 -25.73 -24.80 -28.77
C THR A 421 -24.85 -24.16 -27.70
N THR A 422 -23.81 -23.43 -28.10
CA THR A 422 -22.95 -22.68 -27.18
C THR A 422 -23.74 -21.61 -26.43
N LEU A 423 -24.59 -20.84 -27.11
CA LEU A 423 -25.48 -19.88 -26.46
C LEU A 423 -26.55 -20.54 -25.57
N GLY A 424 -26.89 -21.80 -25.84
CA GLY A 424 -27.69 -22.65 -24.95
C GLY A 424 -27.00 -22.99 -23.61
N GLY A 425 -25.70 -22.74 -23.50
CA GLY A 425 -24.91 -22.92 -22.28
C GLY A 425 -23.99 -24.15 -22.27
N ASP A 426 -23.93 -24.88 -23.39
CA ASP A 426 -23.10 -26.08 -23.54
C ASP A 426 -21.71 -25.77 -24.11
N HIS A 427 -20.74 -26.61 -23.78
CA HIS A 427 -19.41 -26.59 -24.41
C HIS A 427 -19.43 -27.52 -25.63
N VAL A 428 -18.90 -27.06 -26.76
CA VAL A 428 -18.94 -27.83 -28.01
C VAL A 428 -17.55 -27.88 -28.63
N GLY A 429 -17.04 -29.09 -28.85
CA GLY A 429 -15.81 -29.34 -29.61
C GLY A 429 -16.11 -29.82 -31.03
N THR A 430 -15.28 -29.43 -31.99
CA THR A 430 -15.30 -29.98 -33.35
C THR A 430 -14.25 -31.09 -33.50
N GLY A 431 -14.51 -32.05 -34.38
CA GLY A 431 -13.46 -32.95 -34.87
C GLY A 431 -12.41 -32.21 -35.71
N GLU A 432 -11.37 -32.92 -36.12
CA GLU A 432 -10.37 -32.40 -37.05
C GLU A 432 -10.99 -32.05 -38.40
N ARG A 433 -10.74 -30.85 -38.89
CA ARG A 433 -11.22 -30.36 -40.18
C ARG A 433 -10.09 -29.79 -40.98
N TYR A 434 -10.06 -30.12 -42.26
CA TYR A 434 -9.12 -29.52 -43.19
C TYR A 434 -9.65 -28.18 -43.66
N PHE A 435 -8.84 -27.14 -43.50
CA PHE A 435 -9.10 -25.80 -44.02
C PHE A 435 -8.07 -25.48 -45.09
N ASP A 436 -8.58 -24.97 -46.21
CA ASP A 436 -7.82 -24.33 -47.27
C ASP A 436 -8.38 -22.91 -47.37
N VAL A 437 -7.57 -21.91 -47.02
CA VAL A 437 -7.94 -20.50 -47.04
C VAL A 437 -7.18 -19.84 -48.20
N PRO A 438 -7.78 -19.74 -49.40
CA PRO A 438 -7.09 -19.26 -50.59
C PRO A 438 -6.53 -17.85 -50.45
N GLU A 439 -7.18 -16.99 -49.64
CA GLU A 439 -6.81 -15.59 -49.43
C GLU A 439 -5.46 -15.44 -48.71
N THR A 440 -5.15 -16.35 -47.79
CA THR A 440 -3.89 -16.34 -47.02
C THR A 440 -2.91 -17.42 -47.46
N GLY A 441 -3.37 -18.40 -48.24
CA GLY A 441 -2.62 -19.59 -48.60
C GLY A 441 -2.43 -20.57 -47.43
N VAL A 442 -3.15 -20.38 -46.32
CA VAL A 442 -3.08 -21.27 -45.17
C VAL A 442 -3.83 -22.56 -45.48
N GLN A 443 -3.12 -23.68 -45.36
CA GLN A 443 -3.64 -25.02 -45.56
C GLN A 443 -3.26 -25.90 -44.37
N GLY A 444 -4.25 -26.49 -43.71
CA GLY A 444 -3.98 -27.22 -42.48
C GLY A 444 -5.18 -27.93 -41.87
N TRP A 445 -4.91 -28.72 -40.84
CA TRP A 445 -5.92 -29.37 -40.03
C TRP A 445 -6.14 -28.59 -38.75
N PHE A 446 -7.39 -28.29 -38.44
CA PHE A 446 -7.77 -27.49 -37.28
C PHE A 446 -8.85 -28.19 -36.45
N THR A 447 -8.84 -27.88 -35.16
CA THR A 447 -9.92 -28.23 -34.23
C THR A 447 -10.40 -26.95 -33.55
N ALA A 448 -11.67 -26.90 -33.15
CA ALA A 448 -12.24 -25.75 -32.48
C ALA A 448 -13.02 -26.17 -31.23
N ALA A 449 -12.88 -25.39 -30.17
CA ALA A 449 -13.64 -25.52 -28.93
C ALA A 449 -14.43 -24.25 -28.67
N TYR A 450 -15.73 -24.39 -28.45
CA TYR A 450 -16.66 -23.31 -28.18
C TYR A 450 -17.16 -23.42 -26.75
N SER A 451 -17.11 -22.31 -26.02
CA SER A 451 -17.47 -22.21 -24.61
C SER A 451 -18.41 -21.01 -24.38
N PRO A 452 -19.46 -21.14 -23.57
CA PRO A 452 -20.34 -20.02 -23.25
C PRO A 452 -19.63 -19.00 -22.37
N LEU A 453 -19.73 -17.72 -22.73
CA LEU A 453 -19.34 -16.62 -21.87
C LEU A 453 -20.50 -16.26 -20.95
N ARG A 454 -20.25 -16.23 -19.64
CA ARG A 454 -21.27 -15.94 -18.63
C ARG A 454 -20.95 -14.65 -17.87
N ASN A 455 -21.97 -13.88 -17.54
CA ASN A 455 -21.84 -12.75 -16.63
C ASN A 455 -21.81 -13.21 -15.16
N GLU A 456 -21.67 -12.26 -14.23
CA GLU A 456 -21.63 -12.52 -12.79
C GLU A 456 -22.90 -13.21 -12.24
N THR A 457 -24.03 -13.09 -12.94
CA THR A 457 -25.30 -13.74 -12.55
C THR A 457 -25.46 -15.14 -13.14
N GLY A 458 -24.45 -15.63 -13.88
CA GLY A 458 -24.44 -16.95 -14.52
C GLY A 458 -25.19 -17.04 -15.85
N GLN A 459 -25.76 -15.93 -16.33
CA GLN A 459 -26.45 -15.86 -17.62
C GLN A 459 -25.44 -15.84 -18.77
N VAL A 460 -25.75 -16.57 -19.84
CA VAL A 460 -24.92 -16.59 -21.05
C VAL A 460 -25.08 -15.26 -21.78
N VAL A 461 -23.96 -14.57 -22.01
CA VAL A 461 -23.89 -13.28 -22.70
C VAL A 461 -23.19 -13.36 -24.06
N GLY A 462 -22.72 -14.55 -24.42
CA GLY A 462 -22.00 -14.79 -25.68
C GLY A 462 -21.31 -16.14 -25.70
N GLY A 463 -20.46 -16.34 -26.69
CA GLY A 463 -19.58 -17.50 -26.80
C GLY A 463 -18.14 -17.10 -27.10
N LEU A 464 -17.20 -17.93 -26.66
CA LEU A 464 -15.79 -17.86 -26.99
C LEU A 464 -15.43 -19.12 -27.78
N ALA A 465 -14.77 -18.94 -28.91
CA ALA A 465 -14.23 -20.02 -29.71
C ALA A 465 -12.70 -19.92 -29.72
N VAL A 466 -12.05 -21.06 -29.51
CA VAL A 466 -10.61 -21.22 -29.63
C VAL A 466 -10.37 -22.28 -30.70
N VAL A 467 -9.61 -21.91 -31.74
CA VAL A 467 -9.26 -22.74 -32.88
C VAL A 467 -7.78 -23.05 -32.82
N HIS A 468 -7.45 -24.34 -32.80
CA HIS A 468 -6.10 -24.88 -32.69
C HIS A 468 -5.66 -25.47 -34.02
N ASP A 469 -4.46 -25.12 -34.47
CA ASP A 469 -3.79 -25.77 -35.59
C ASP A 469 -3.15 -27.09 -35.11
N VAL A 470 -3.61 -28.21 -35.68
CA VAL A 470 -3.11 -29.55 -35.37
C VAL A 470 -2.31 -30.16 -36.52
N THR A 471 -1.98 -29.36 -37.56
CA THR A 471 -1.28 -29.81 -38.77
C THR A 471 0.07 -30.44 -38.44
N ALA A 472 0.89 -29.77 -37.63
CA ALA A 472 2.22 -30.27 -37.26
C ALA A 472 2.15 -31.54 -36.41
N ALA A 473 1.18 -31.63 -35.49
CA ALA A 473 0.98 -32.81 -34.65
C ALA A 473 0.55 -34.02 -35.50
N ARG A 474 -0.34 -33.81 -36.46
CA ARG A 474 -0.80 -34.84 -37.40
C ARG A 474 0.31 -35.31 -38.33
N GLU A 475 1.12 -34.38 -38.84
CA GLU A 475 2.28 -34.72 -39.66
C GLU A 475 3.31 -35.53 -38.89
N ALA A 476 3.59 -35.14 -37.64
CA ALA A 476 4.49 -35.88 -36.77
C ALA A 476 3.98 -37.30 -36.46
N ASP A 477 2.67 -37.47 -36.23
CA ASP A 477 2.07 -38.80 -36.05
C ASP A 477 2.17 -39.65 -37.31
N ARG A 478 1.90 -39.05 -38.48
CA ARG A 478 2.06 -39.73 -39.78
C ARG A 478 3.49 -40.20 -39.98
N LEU A 479 4.47 -39.30 -39.83
CA LEU A 479 5.89 -39.63 -39.98
C LEU A 479 6.33 -40.70 -38.98
N ARG A 480 5.82 -40.66 -37.75
CA ARG A 480 6.09 -41.69 -36.74
C ARG A 480 5.56 -43.06 -37.17
N ARG A 481 4.33 -43.11 -37.70
CA ARG A 481 3.74 -44.36 -38.23
C ARG A 481 4.55 -44.89 -39.41
N GLU A 482 4.90 -44.04 -40.37
CA GLU A 482 5.75 -44.41 -41.53
C GLU A 482 7.14 -44.90 -41.11
N ALA A 483 7.72 -44.32 -40.05
CA ALA A 483 9.04 -44.71 -39.56
C ALA A 483 9.07 -46.03 -38.78
N LEU A 484 7.94 -46.47 -38.21
CA LEU A 484 7.86 -47.61 -37.29
C LEU A 484 7.01 -48.79 -37.79
N HIS A 485 6.21 -48.60 -38.84
CA HIS A 485 5.35 -49.63 -39.40
C HIS A 485 5.70 -49.92 -40.87
N ASP A 486 5.44 -51.15 -41.31
CA ASP A 486 5.56 -51.54 -42.70
C ASP A 486 4.38 -50.96 -43.50
N PRO A 487 4.62 -50.19 -44.58
CA PRO A 487 3.56 -49.47 -45.30
C PRO A 487 2.59 -50.38 -46.05
N LEU A 488 3.00 -51.63 -46.36
CA LEU A 488 2.13 -52.59 -47.03
C LEU A 488 1.18 -53.27 -46.04
N THR A 489 1.73 -53.85 -44.97
CA THR A 489 1.00 -54.74 -44.06
C THR A 489 0.47 -54.03 -42.80
N GLY A 490 0.94 -52.82 -42.50
CA GLY A 490 0.62 -52.09 -41.26
C GLY A 490 1.28 -52.67 -39.99
N LEU A 491 1.97 -53.81 -40.10
CA LEU A 491 2.71 -54.45 -39.01
C LEU A 491 3.87 -53.58 -38.54
N ALA A 492 4.45 -53.92 -37.38
CA ALA A 492 5.71 -53.31 -36.96
C ALA A 492 6.78 -53.54 -38.05
N ASN A 493 7.60 -52.53 -38.35
CA ASN A 493 8.75 -52.74 -39.20
C ASN A 493 9.94 -53.27 -38.39
N ARG A 494 11.06 -53.50 -39.08
CA ARG A 494 12.31 -53.95 -38.45
C ARG A 494 12.74 -53.06 -37.27
N THR A 495 12.62 -51.74 -37.40
CA THR A 495 13.01 -50.79 -36.34
C THR A 495 12.19 -51.00 -35.08
N LEU A 496 10.85 -51.01 -35.19
CA LEU A 496 9.95 -51.17 -34.06
C LEU A 496 10.08 -52.57 -33.42
N PHE A 497 10.30 -53.62 -34.22
CA PHE A 497 10.53 -54.96 -33.71
C PHE A 497 11.76 -55.03 -32.79
N PHE A 498 12.90 -54.53 -33.26
CA PHE A 498 14.14 -54.55 -32.47
C PHE A 498 14.06 -53.65 -31.23
N GLU A 499 13.35 -52.52 -31.31
CA GLU A 499 13.07 -51.69 -30.15
C GLU A 499 12.30 -52.46 -29.07
N ARG A 500 11.19 -53.12 -29.46
CA ARG A 500 10.39 -53.93 -28.54
C ARG A 500 11.15 -55.14 -28.01
N LEU A 501 11.94 -55.82 -28.86
CA LEU A 501 12.76 -56.95 -28.43
C LEU A 501 13.81 -56.53 -27.40
N ARG A 502 14.53 -55.42 -27.62
CA ARG A 502 15.47 -54.87 -26.62
C ARG A 502 14.78 -54.56 -25.30
N HIS A 503 13.58 -53.96 -25.37
CA HIS A 503 12.82 -53.63 -24.19
C HIS A 503 12.35 -54.88 -23.42
N ALA A 504 11.86 -55.90 -24.14
CA ALA A 504 11.44 -57.18 -23.57
C ALA A 504 12.62 -57.89 -22.87
N LEU A 505 13.81 -57.89 -23.49
CA LEU A 505 15.03 -58.45 -22.90
C LEU A 505 15.45 -57.67 -21.65
N ALA A 506 15.55 -56.34 -21.72
CA ALA A 506 15.92 -55.52 -20.56
C ALA A 506 14.97 -55.72 -19.36
N ARG A 507 13.69 -56.01 -19.61
CA ARG A 507 12.70 -56.26 -18.57
C ARG A 507 12.94 -57.54 -17.76
N LEU A 508 13.70 -58.50 -18.30
CA LEU A 508 14.06 -59.75 -17.63
C LEU A 508 14.82 -59.55 -16.31
N GLU A 509 15.48 -58.39 -16.12
CA GLU A 509 16.13 -58.04 -14.84
C GLU A 509 15.14 -57.96 -13.68
N ARG A 510 13.92 -57.48 -13.96
CA ARG A 510 12.91 -57.18 -12.93
C ARG A 510 11.78 -58.20 -12.92
N HIS A 511 11.51 -58.86 -14.05
CA HIS A 511 10.46 -59.87 -14.19
C HIS A 511 11.04 -61.10 -14.89
N PRO A 512 11.55 -62.08 -14.13
CA PRO A 512 12.09 -63.30 -14.72
C PRO A 512 11.02 -64.09 -15.46
N GLY A 513 11.28 -64.44 -16.72
CA GLY A 513 10.41 -65.28 -17.54
C GLY A 513 10.90 -65.28 -18.99
N PRO A 514 11.00 -66.43 -19.69
CA PRO A 514 11.51 -66.47 -21.05
C PRO A 514 10.79 -65.50 -22.02
N VAL A 515 11.56 -64.94 -22.94
CA VAL A 515 11.05 -64.21 -24.12
C VAL A 515 11.34 -65.07 -25.35
N ALA A 516 10.36 -65.24 -26.24
CA ALA A 516 10.56 -65.96 -27.50
C ALA A 516 10.60 -65.00 -28.67
N ALA A 517 11.64 -65.09 -29.49
CA ALA A 517 11.66 -64.53 -30.83
C ALA A 517 11.41 -65.65 -31.83
N MET A 518 10.48 -65.43 -32.75
CA MET A 518 10.19 -66.35 -33.84
C MET A 518 10.47 -65.68 -35.18
N PHE A 519 10.98 -66.47 -36.12
CA PHE A 519 11.19 -66.06 -37.50
C PHE A 519 10.32 -66.94 -38.39
N LEU A 520 9.51 -66.30 -39.23
CA LEU A 520 8.53 -66.92 -40.09
C LEU A 520 8.84 -66.56 -41.53
N ASP A 521 8.77 -67.58 -42.39
CA ASP A 521 8.90 -67.40 -43.82
C ASP A 521 7.79 -68.16 -44.54
N VAL A 522 7.28 -67.51 -45.59
CA VAL A 522 6.17 -68.00 -46.39
C VAL A 522 6.69 -68.99 -47.42
N ASP A 523 6.33 -70.26 -47.24
CA ASP A 523 6.87 -71.31 -48.09
C ASP A 523 6.46 -71.10 -49.55
N ARG A 524 7.47 -71.03 -50.43
CA ARG A 524 7.30 -70.87 -51.88
C ARG A 524 6.66 -69.54 -52.29
N PHE A 525 6.76 -68.49 -51.49
CA PHE A 525 6.22 -67.16 -51.83
C PHE A 525 6.65 -66.64 -53.20
N LYS A 526 7.92 -66.85 -53.58
CA LYS A 526 8.41 -66.50 -54.92
C LYS A 526 7.58 -67.13 -56.05
N GLN A 527 7.13 -68.38 -55.90
CA GLN A 527 6.29 -69.03 -56.91
C GLN A 527 4.90 -68.41 -57.00
N ILE A 528 4.39 -67.83 -55.90
CA ILE A 528 3.13 -67.08 -55.89
C ILE A 528 3.32 -65.80 -56.71
N ASN A 529 4.38 -65.03 -56.45
CA ASN A 529 4.69 -63.83 -57.23
C ASN A 529 4.92 -64.12 -58.71
N ASP A 530 5.72 -65.15 -59.02
CA ASP A 530 6.06 -65.51 -60.39
C ASP A 530 4.81 -65.98 -61.18
N ARG A 531 3.82 -66.56 -60.50
CA ARG A 531 2.62 -67.14 -61.15
C ARG A 531 1.41 -66.21 -61.17
N TYR A 532 1.22 -65.41 -60.14
CA TYR A 532 0.01 -64.59 -59.94
C TYR A 532 0.27 -63.08 -59.89
N GLY A 533 1.54 -62.68 -60.02
CA GLY A 533 1.96 -61.27 -60.00
C GLY A 533 2.23 -60.73 -58.60
N HIS A 534 2.94 -59.61 -58.54
CA HIS A 534 3.33 -58.97 -57.28
C HIS A 534 2.14 -58.46 -56.48
N ASP A 535 1.09 -57.92 -57.12
CA ASP A 535 -0.12 -57.45 -56.43
C ASP A 535 -0.83 -58.58 -55.65
N ALA A 536 -0.84 -59.79 -56.20
CA ALA A 536 -1.37 -60.97 -55.51
C ALA A 536 -0.47 -61.39 -54.34
N GLY A 537 0.86 -61.28 -54.51
CA GLY A 537 1.83 -61.46 -53.43
C GLY A 537 1.64 -60.49 -52.28
N ASP A 538 1.41 -59.22 -52.58
CA ASP A 538 1.19 -58.16 -51.60
C ASP A 538 -0.09 -58.41 -50.79
N GLN A 539 -1.19 -58.79 -51.46
CA GLN A 539 -2.42 -59.20 -50.79
C GLN A 539 -2.21 -60.45 -49.91
N VAL A 540 -1.41 -61.42 -50.37
CA VAL A 540 -1.02 -62.58 -49.56
C VAL A 540 -0.26 -62.12 -48.31
N LEU A 541 0.69 -61.21 -48.42
CA LEU A 541 1.46 -60.71 -47.26
C LEU A 541 0.58 -59.98 -46.24
N CYS A 542 -0.37 -59.15 -46.69
CA CYS A 542 -1.34 -58.51 -45.81
C CYS A 542 -2.18 -59.55 -45.06
N ALA A 543 -2.73 -60.54 -45.79
CA ALA A 543 -3.55 -61.59 -45.19
C ALA A 543 -2.75 -62.48 -44.22
N ILE A 544 -1.46 -62.74 -44.49
CA ILE A 544 -0.56 -63.45 -43.58
C ILE A 544 -0.36 -62.61 -42.31
N GLY A 545 -0.07 -61.32 -42.43
CA GLY A 545 0.12 -60.43 -41.29
C GLY A 545 -1.11 -60.37 -40.38
N GLU A 546 -2.30 -60.19 -40.96
CA GLU A 546 -3.56 -60.22 -40.23
C GLU A 546 -3.77 -61.55 -39.51
N ARG A 547 -3.51 -62.67 -40.21
CA ARG A 547 -3.73 -64.02 -39.68
C ARG A 547 -2.79 -64.38 -38.54
N VAL A 548 -1.51 -64.01 -38.66
CA VAL A 548 -0.54 -64.19 -37.57
C VAL A 548 -0.94 -63.33 -36.37
N THR A 549 -1.36 -62.08 -36.61
CA THR A 549 -1.81 -61.18 -35.53
C THR A 549 -3.03 -61.75 -34.78
N HIS A 550 -4.01 -62.32 -35.49
CA HIS A 550 -5.19 -62.95 -34.87
C HIS A 550 -4.86 -64.26 -34.14
N ALA A 551 -3.77 -64.96 -34.53
CA ALA A 551 -3.31 -66.16 -33.85
C ALA A 551 -2.52 -65.86 -32.57
N LEU A 552 -2.28 -64.58 -32.25
CA LEU A 552 -1.46 -64.12 -31.14
C LEU A 552 -2.25 -63.25 -30.17
N ARG A 553 -1.64 -62.95 -29.03
CA ARG A 553 -2.26 -62.07 -28.03
C ARG A 553 -1.92 -60.61 -28.32
N PRO A 554 -2.72 -59.64 -27.84
CA PRO A 554 -2.44 -58.22 -28.07
C PRO A 554 -1.07 -57.72 -27.57
N GLU A 555 -0.50 -58.40 -26.56
CA GLU A 555 0.85 -58.12 -26.04
C GLU A 555 1.99 -58.62 -26.95
N ASP A 556 1.74 -59.58 -27.83
CA ASP A 556 2.74 -60.10 -28.76
C ASP A 556 2.96 -59.11 -29.91
N THR A 557 4.18 -59.02 -30.41
CA THR A 557 4.51 -58.14 -31.53
C THR A 557 4.72 -58.93 -32.80
N VAL A 558 3.96 -58.61 -33.85
CA VAL A 558 4.17 -59.12 -35.20
C VAL A 558 4.82 -58.04 -36.05
N ALA A 559 5.90 -58.38 -36.73
CA ALA A 559 6.66 -57.46 -37.56
C ALA A 559 6.98 -58.05 -38.92
N ARG A 560 6.99 -57.22 -39.96
CA ARG A 560 7.55 -57.58 -41.27
C ARG A 560 8.95 -56.99 -41.38
N LEU A 561 9.95 -57.84 -41.58
CA LEU A 561 11.35 -57.42 -41.63
C LEU A 561 11.80 -57.07 -43.06
N GLY A 562 11.13 -57.63 -44.07
CA GLY A 562 11.35 -57.37 -45.49
C GLY A 562 10.87 -58.57 -46.33
N GLY A 563 10.47 -58.35 -47.58
CA GLY A 563 10.02 -59.45 -48.46
C GLY A 563 8.87 -60.26 -47.84
N ASP A 564 9.08 -61.57 -47.69
CA ASP A 564 8.22 -62.57 -47.04
C ASP A 564 8.66 -62.95 -45.61
N GLU A 565 9.61 -62.20 -45.04
CA GLU A 565 10.15 -62.44 -43.70
C GLU A 565 9.29 -61.73 -42.64
N ILE A 566 8.70 -62.52 -41.76
CA ILE A 566 7.90 -62.04 -40.63
C ILE A 566 8.57 -62.49 -39.34
N ALA A 567 8.67 -61.58 -38.37
CA ALA A 567 9.14 -61.90 -37.04
C ALA A 567 8.03 -61.72 -36.01
N VAL A 568 8.03 -62.58 -35.00
CA VAL A 568 7.10 -62.52 -33.88
C VAL A 568 7.90 -62.47 -32.58
N LEU A 569 7.56 -61.53 -31.72
CA LEU A 569 8.05 -61.45 -30.36
C LEU A 569 6.92 -61.83 -29.42
N CYS A 570 7.12 -62.90 -28.66
CA CYS A 570 6.21 -63.32 -27.61
C CYS A 570 6.83 -62.98 -26.25
N GLU A 571 6.16 -62.12 -25.49
CA GLU A 571 6.54 -61.82 -24.11
C GLU A 571 5.87 -62.83 -23.14
N HIS A 572 6.43 -63.00 -21.94
CA HIS A 572 5.85 -63.87 -20.89
C HIS A 572 5.67 -65.34 -21.29
N VAL A 573 6.62 -65.89 -22.03
CA VAL A 573 6.64 -67.31 -22.34
C VAL A 573 7.04 -68.08 -21.08
N VAL A 574 6.45 -69.26 -20.87
CA VAL A 574 6.67 -70.05 -19.63
C VAL A 574 7.92 -70.90 -19.79
N ASP A 575 8.03 -71.59 -20.92
CA ASP A 575 9.11 -72.49 -21.28
C ASP A 575 9.13 -72.71 -22.80
N ALA A 576 10.01 -73.60 -23.25
CA ALA A 576 10.15 -73.95 -24.66
C ALA A 576 8.90 -74.64 -25.26
N ASP A 577 8.15 -75.38 -24.45
CA ASP A 577 6.94 -76.05 -24.88
C ASP A 577 5.81 -75.04 -25.14
N HIS A 578 5.69 -74.03 -24.27
CA HIS A 578 4.75 -72.92 -24.49
C HIS A 578 5.10 -72.12 -25.75
N ALA A 579 6.38 -71.83 -26.00
CA ALA A 579 6.81 -71.18 -27.23
C ALA A 579 6.48 -72.01 -28.47
N SER A 580 6.69 -73.33 -28.39
CA SER A 580 6.36 -74.26 -29.47
C SER A 580 4.86 -74.33 -29.73
N ALA A 581 4.03 -74.34 -28.68
CA ALA A 581 2.58 -74.30 -28.79
C ALA A 581 2.06 -73.01 -29.46
N ILE A 582 2.69 -71.86 -29.19
CA ILE A 582 2.36 -70.60 -29.88
C ILE A 582 2.72 -70.70 -31.38
N ALA A 583 3.89 -71.24 -31.72
CA ALA A 583 4.30 -71.44 -33.10
C ALA A 583 3.38 -72.43 -33.85
N GLU A 584 2.97 -73.52 -33.21
CA GLU A 584 1.99 -74.47 -33.75
C GLU A 584 0.64 -73.80 -34.00
N ARG A 585 0.18 -72.95 -33.09
CA ARG A 585 -1.05 -72.17 -33.29
C ARG A 585 -0.96 -71.24 -34.51
N ILE A 586 0.20 -70.62 -34.74
CA ILE A 586 0.43 -69.83 -35.95
C ILE A 586 0.35 -70.73 -37.20
N ILE A 587 1.04 -71.88 -37.20
CA ILE A 587 1.02 -72.83 -38.33
C ILE A 587 -0.39 -73.34 -38.60
N ASP A 588 -1.15 -73.67 -37.57
CA ASP A 588 -2.51 -74.17 -37.68
C ASP A 588 -3.47 -73.15 -38.29
N ALA A 589 -3.23 -71.85 -38.09
CA ALA A 589 -3.99 -70.79 -38.76
C ALA A 589 -3.86 -70.86 -40.30
N PHE A 590 -2.76 -71.40 -40.82
CA PHE A 590 -2.53 -71.58 -42.26
C PHE A 590 -3.11 -72.87 -42.85
N ARG A 591 -3.78 -73.72 -42.06
CA ARG A 591 -4.54 -74.86 -42.60
C ARG A 591 -5.74 -74.44 -43.45
N THR A 592 -6.28 -73.25 -43.19
CA THR A 592 -7.34 -72.65 -44.01
C THR A 592 -6.70 -71.88 -45.16
N PRO A 593 -7.11 -72.07 -46.42
CA PRO A 593 -6.58 -71.30 -47.55
C PRO A 593 -6.68 -69.78 -47.37
N ILE A 594 -5.80 -69.02 -48.01
CA ILE A 594 -5.91 -67.55 -48.11
C ILE A 594 -6.62 -67.24 -49.43
N THR A 595 -7.75 -66.54 -49.37
CA THR A 595 -8.48 -66.10 -50.56
C THR A 595 -7.92 -64.76 -51.05
N VAL A 596 -7.34 -64.74 -52.26
CA VAL A 596 -6.79 -63.54 -52.91
C VAL A 596 -7.35 -63.46 -54.33
N ASN A 597 -7.94 -62.33 -54.73
CA ASN A 597 -8.55 -62.16 -56.07
C ASN A 597 -9.48 -63.33 -56.48
N HIS A 598 -10.28 -63.84 -55.53
CA HIS A 598 -11.18 -65.01 -55.69
C HIS A 598 -10.48 -66.37 -55.90
N LEU A 599 -9.18 -66.47 -55.64
CA LEU A 599 -8.42 -67.72 -55.65
C LEU A 599 -8.10 -68.17 -54.22
N ASP A 600 -8.35 -69.45 -53.93
CA ASP A 600 -7.96 -70.06 -52.65
C ASP A 600 -6.54 -70.62 -52.75
N LEU A 601 -5.60 -69.95 -52.10
CA LEU A 601 -4.20 -70.34 -52.05
C LEU A 601 -3.91 -71.13 -50.78
N ALA A 602 -3.52 -72.39 -50.95
CA ALA A 602 -2.97 -73.20 -49.86
C ALA A 602 -1.50 -72.81 -49.65
N ILE A 603 -1.23 -72.12 -48.55
CA ILE A 603 0.08 -71.59 -48.21
C ILE A 603 0.50 -72.20 -46.87
N THR A 604 1.78 -72.54 -46.73
CA THR A 604 2.36 -72.98 -45.45
C THR A 604 3.42 -71.99 -45.02
N VAL A 605 3.68 -71.93 -43.71
CA VAL A 605 4.77 -71.13 -43.14
C VAL A 605 5.74 -72.05 -42.42
N SER A 606 7.03 -71.74 -42.55
CA SER A 606 8.08 -72.36 -41.77
C SER A 606 8.45 -71.43 -40.63
N VAL A 607 8.44 -71.94 -39.39
CA VAL A 607 8.67 -71.14 -38.18
C VAL A 607 9.92 -71.61 -37.44
N GLY A 608 10.82 -70.69 -37.13
CA GLY A 608 11.96 -70.92 -36.24
C GLY A 608 11.77 -70.18 -34.94
N ILE A 609 12.15 -70.79 -33.82
CA ILE A 609 11.94 -70.25 -32.47
C ILE A 609 13.28 -70.15 -31.76
N ALA A 610 13.57 -69.02 -31.13
CA ALA A 610 14.68 -68.86 -30.20
C ALA A 610 14.20 -68.25 -28.88
N LEU A 611 14.79 -68.67 -27.77
CA LEU A 611 14.44 -68.22 -26.42
C LEU A 611 15.58 -67.43 -25.80
N ALA A 612 15.23 -66.31 -25.19
CA ALA A 612 16.10 -65.55 -24.31
C ALA A 612 15.62 -65.66 -22.87
N GLN A 613 16.58 -65.73 -21.95
CA GLN A 613 16.32 -65.89 -20.51
C GLN A 613 17.06 -64.86 -19.66
N HIS A 614 17.94 -64.06 -20.27
CA HIS A 614 18.76 -63.09 -19.57
C HIS A 614 18.66 -61.71 -20.20
N ALA A 615 18.67 -60.67 -19.37
CA ALA A 615 18.52 -59.30 -19.85
C ALA A 615 19.68 -58.79 -20.71
N GLY A 616 20.84 -59.44 -20.63
CA GLY A 616 22.01 -59.16 -21.45
C GLY A 616 22.05 -59.95 -22.76
N ASP A 617 21.01 -60.72 -23.10
CA ASP A 617 20.94 -61.42 -24.38
C ASP A 617 20.89 -60.41 -25.53
N ASP A 618 21.61 -60.72 -26.63
CA ASP A 618 21.72 -59.85 -27.79
C ASP A 618 20.51 -60.06 -28.74
N PRO A 619 19.66 -59.03 -28.98
CA PRO A 619 18.48 -59.11 -29.85
C PRO A 619 18.81 -59.63 -31.26
N GLU A 620 19.91 -59.15 -31.83
CA GLU A 620 20.36 -59.48 -33.18
C GLU A 620 20.77 -60.95 -33.26
N ARG A 621 21.48 -61.44 -32.24
CA ARG A 621 21.83 -62.87 -32.12
C ARG A 621 20.59 -63.74 -31.92
N LEU A 622 19.65 -63.32 -31.08
CA LEU A 622 18.43 -64.09 -30.81
C LEU A 622 17.59 -64.26 -32.07
N LEU A 623 17.41 -63.18 -32.85
CA LEU A 623 16.69 -63.25 -34.12
C LEU A 623 17.43 -64.11 -35.15
N ALA A 624 18.76 -64.04 -35.22
CA ALA A 624 19.57 -64.89 -36.11
C ALA A 624 19.47 -66.39 -35.72
N GLN A 625 19.35 -66.70 -34.44
CA GLN A 625 19.08 -68.07 -33.96
C GLN A 625 17.70 -68.56 -34.41
N ALA A 626 16.68 -67.70 -34.33
CA ALA A 626 15.34 -68.01 -34.82
C ALA A 626 15.34 -68.23 -36.33
N ASP A 627 16.03 -67.40 -37.11
CA ASP A 627 16.22 -67.57 -38.56
C ASP A 627 16.91 -68.90 -38.90
N ALA A 628 18.02 -69.23 -38.22
CA ALA A 628 18.71 -70.50 -38.40
C ALA A 628 17.82 -71.73 -38.10
N ALA A 629 16.95 -71.62 -37.09
CA ALA A 629 15.97 -72.66 -36.76
C ALA A 629 14.86 -72.76 -37.83
N MET A 630 14.38 -71.64 -38.35
CA MET A 630 13.40 -71.56 -39.44
C MET A 630 13.95 -72.21 -40.71
N TYR A 631 15.23 -71.97 -41.03
CA TYR A 631 15.89 -72.62 -42.16
C TYR A 631 15.96 -74.15 -42.00
N ARG A 632 16.19 -74.65 -40.79
CA ARG A 632 16.10 -76.09 -40.49
C ARG A 632 14.67 -76.61 -40.68
N ALA A 633 13.65 -75.86 -40.26
CA ALA A 633 12.24 -76.22 -40.50
C ALA A 633 11.95 -76.38 -42.01
N LYS A 634 12.46 -75.47 -42.85
CA LYS A 634 12.34 -75.56 -44.30
C LYS A 634 12.97 -76.83 -44.88
N ASN A 635 14.19 -77.15 -44.47
CA ASN A 635 14.91 -78.33 -44.97
C ASN A 635 14.29 -79.64 -44.49
N ASN A 636 13.64 -79.63 -43.32
CA ASN A 636 13.00 -80.81 -42.75
C ASN A 636 11.60 -81.09 -43.33
N GLY A 637 11.15 -80.34 -44.34
CA GLY A 637 9.90 -80.60 -45.06
C GLY A 637 8.89 -79.45 -45.06
N ARG A 638 9.25 -78.26 -44.54
CA ARG A 638 8.42 -77.05 -44.50
C ARG A 638 7.14 -77.22 -43.66
N GLY A 639 6.34 -76.14 -43.54
CA GLY A 639 5.05 -76.15 -42.85
C GLY A 639 5.11 -76.60 -41.39
N ARG A 640 6.19 -76.26 -40.68
CA ARG A 640 6.45 -76.73 -39.31
C ARG A 640 7.24 -75.70 -38.49
N ALA A 641 7.22 -75.89 -37.18
CA ALA A 641 8.04 -75.13 -36.25
C ALA A 641 9.33 -75.89 -35.92
N GLN A 642 10.40 -75.16 -35.62
CA GLN A 642 11.66 -75.72 -35.12
C GLN A 642 12.23 -74.80 -34.03
N LEU A 643 12.47 -75.35 -32.85
CA LEU A 643 13.20 -74.66 -31.78
C LEU A 643 14.71 -74.67 -32.08
N PHE A 644 15.37 -73.53 -31.84
CA PHE A 644 16.82 -73.42 -31.90
C PHE A 644 17.45 -74.26 -30.79
N ALA A 645 18.30 -75.21 -31.20
CA ALA A 645 19.20 -75.93 -30.32
C ALA A 645 20.63 -75.62 -30.77
N GLU A 646 21.48 -75.23 -29.81
CA GLU A 646 22.91 -75.09 -30.02
C GLU A 646 23.48 -76.46 -30.45
N PRO A 647 24.30 -76.53 -31.51
CA PRO A 647 24.92 -77.79 -31.90
C PRO A 647 25.78 -78.29 -30.73
N VAL A 648 25.56 -79.55 -30.32
CA VAL A 648 26.35 -80.18 -29.26
C VAL A 648 27.80 -80.27 -29.72
N THR A 649 28.64 -79.34 -29.28
CA THR A 649 30.09 -79.43 -29.47
C THR A 649 30.59 -80.56 -28.57
N GLN A 650 30.87 -81.73 -29.15
CA GLN A 650 31.65 -82.76 -28.45
C GLN A 650 33.04 -82.17 -28.14
N ARG A 651 33.24 -81.73 -26.89
CA ARG A 651 34.58 -81.54 -26.33
C ARG A 651 35.14 -82.92 -26.03
N GLY A 652 36.12 -83.35 -26.82
CA GLY A 652 37.09 -84.38 -26.44
C GLY A 652 38.09 -83.84 -25.44
#